data_AF-A0A496Z4X3-F1
#
_entry.id   AF-A0A496Z4X3-F1
#
_cell.length_a   1.000
_cell.length_b   1.000
_cell.length_c   1.000
_cell.angle_alpha   90.00
_cell.angle_beta   90.00
_cell.angle_gamma   90.00
#
_symmetry.space_group_name_H-M   'P 1'
#
loop_
_entity.id
_entity.type
_entity.pdbx_description
1 polymer ?
#
loop_
_entity_poly.entity_id
_entity_poly.type
_entity_poly.pdbx_seq_one_letter_code
_entity_poly.pdbx_strand_id
1 'polypeptide(L)'
;MTHKIRLAYVHSYLPLGGVENHILQLCRHLDRNQFEIEVCLFRGGGPMLPLFEEIDIPVEIIPVLDQKGAISERKFQDFVKKLREFDVFHSWYGGGQLHVGFQAAYMAKVPVQVQSIAWPVPAFGQHFDAVILETDFVLRIQQKAGVKSRMVRINPGIDLSRFDPKTIRPAVQFDGQVVGRVSRLVPEKDPESFVRSAALVQKRHPEVNFLIVGDGPLRHELEVLAGQLDANVQFYGETTNVPGVLAAMDVFAYSTLGDSFGFVNAEAMAMAKPVISTRVAAIPEVVEDGRSGILVPPKDVDMLSDAICYLIEHPEEAKRLGQRGRQIIEQRYNLKRYISQHARLYEELYFQKQNSKHGHLITPRIQQSSQNNHSVETIGSLSTATTSSRRKRILIIQENGRHERNRQFRECFALQRAFGHLGVSADVWGLGHDNFRQPFDDIVGQYDAVLSLENYDTGWHPDLATLKIPKAFWCIDAHMGVERYLDFVRRHRFDLVFNATEHFVDRFTGLAETSLWLPNAYDSFLVDKIFNVQKTVSLGFCGNVVNRGEWIEYLNERWNLRHDEMVIGPDMVRAINSYQVHWNRNFSIDINYRTFETLGCCTFLLTNYTPGLEKLFTLGKHLVVYETRDDLDEKISYYLTHPEEREQIARQGYDHVRKNHKYIHRAEQILDALGFTVSDAVHYSQRIQIYEITQRMISIKEYLFVSGATKSGTTLLANALSFSERVSFLRNADGKIEEGQWVQDVYEWGKGNQDLTEEYHMTEDHPLATAENRIRLYRCWLRYWDIKKPILAEKSPHNIIKTRFLQALFPNSKFIILVRNGVVQATGETLQQKRSPLVCCQEWVNAYQMLMRDLPHLNEYLIVRYEDLTNNVEATFDKICKFIGIPRINVKDKYFYVHAFRDGIKRPDFNKIQDMNRPHIQNFLTRFDQETQQAMLRICEPAMTMFGYTTDIAKYHEYIKNHNYRLLVTDTGKQETQREKQTKTSLACIQ
;
A
#
# COMPACT_ATOMS: atom_id res chain seq x y z
N MET A 1 -31.73 13.73 -28.74
CA MET A 1 -30.53 14.31 -29.39
C MET A 1 -29.55 14.66 -28.29
N THR A 2 -28.40 14.01 -28.26
CA THR A 2 -27.41 14.13 -27.17
C THR A 2 -26.42 15.25 -27.48
N HIS A 3 -26.33 16.24 -26.59
CA HIS A 3 -25.35 17.32 -26.67
C HIS A 3 -23.93 16.75 -26.73
N LYS A 4 -23.13 17.17 -27.72
CA LYS A 4 -21.70 16.79 -27.80
C LYS A 4 -20.91 17.69 -26.86
N ILE A 5 -19.98 17.11 -26.11
CA ILE A 5 -19.08 17.85 -25.24
C ILE A 5 -18.10 18.63 -26.13
N ARG A 6 -18.21 19.97 -26.15
CA ARG A 6 -17.28 20.84 -26.88
C ARG A 6 -15.99 21.00 -26.06
N LEU A 7 -14.86 20.59 -26.62
CA LEU A 7 -13.58 20.49 -25.92
C LEU A 7 -12.51 21.36 -26.58
N ALA A 8 -11.92 22.26 -25.78
CA ALA A 8 -10.75 23.06 -26.16
C ALA A 8 -9.46 22.45 -25.61
N TYR A 9 -8.59 22.01 -26.52
CA TYR A 9 -7.20 21.70 -26.19
C TYR A 9 -6.34 22.96 -26.30
N VAL A 10 -5.83 23.44 -25.17
CA VAL A 10 -5.13 24.73 -25.11
C VAL A 10 -3.64 24.54 -24.92
N HIS A 11 -2.87 25.05 -25.87
CA HIS A 11 -1.40 25.04 -25.84
C HIS A 11 -0.81 26.36 -26.34
N SER A 12 0.48 26.60 -26.11
CA SER A 12 1.11 27.87 -26.50
C SER A 12 1.41 27.91 -28.01
N TYR A 13 2.00 26.84 -28.54
CA TYR A 13 2.35 26.61 -29.95
C TYR A 13 2.53 25.09 -30.18
N LEU A 14 2.77 24.63 -31.41
CA LEU A 14 2.87 23.18 -31.75
C LEU A 14 4.28 22.77 -32.26
N PRO A 15 5.29 22.67 -31.39
CA PRO A 15 6.61 22.14 -31.75
C PRO A 15 6.58 20.63 -32.05
N LEU A 16 7.68 20.11 -32.62
CA LEU A 16 7.94 18.66 -32.65
C LEU A 16 8.24 18.17 -31.23
N GLY A 17 7.24 17.60 -30.55
CA GLY A 17 7.37 17.13 -29.17
C GLY A 17 6.42 15.99 -28.79
N GLY A 18 6.72 15.30 -27.69
CA GLY A 18 5.95 14.13 -27.24
C GLY A 18 4.54 14.48 -26.73
N VAL A 19 4.40 15.65 -26.09
CA VAL A 19 3.10 16.14 -25.60
C VAL A 19 2.21 16.57 -26.76
N GLU A 20 2.75 17.24 -27.77
CA GLU A 20 2.03 17.64 -28.98
C GLU A 20 1.58 16.42 -29.78
N ASN A 21 2.39 15.34 -29.82
CA ASN A 21 1.96 14.05 -30.34
C ASN A 21 0.78 13.46 -29.55
N HIS A 22 0.73 13.59 -28.22
CA HIS A 22 -0.42 13.16 -27.41
C HIS A 22 -1.70 13.93 -27.69
N ILE A 23 -1.61 15.27 -27.83
CA ILE A 23 -2.75 16.11 -28.21
C ILE A 23 -3.27 15.65 -29.58
N LEU A 24 -2.36 15.41 -30.54
CA LEU A 24 -2.70 14.87 -31.86
C LEU A 24 -3.39 13.49 -31.77
N GLN A 25 -2.93 12.57 -30.92
CA GLN A 25 -3.56 11.26 -30.76
C GLN A 25 -4.95 11.37 -30.10
N LEU A 26 -5.15 12.25 -29.12
CA LEU A 26 -6.46 12.50 -28.53
C LEU A 26 -7.45 13.05 -29.57
N CYS A 27 -7.01 14.05 -30.33
CA CYS A 27 -7.75 14.58 -31.47
C CYS A 27 -8.14 13.51 -32.50
N ARG A 28 -7.23 12.58 -32.83
CA ARG A 28 -7.44 11.53 -33.84
C ARG A 28 -8.36 10.40 -33.36
N HIS A 29 -8.41 10.09 -32.07
CA HIS A 29 -9.02 8.85 -31.56
C HIS A 29 -10.18 9.00 -30.56
N LEU A 30 -10.50 10.21 -30.08
CA LEU A 30 -11.73 10.45 -29.33
C LEU A 30 -12.96 10.35 -30.24
N ASP A 31 -14.07 9.82 -29.71
CA ASP A 31 -15.30 9.59 -30.48
C ASP A 31 -15.94 10.93 -30.89
N ARG A 32 -15.91 11.21 -32.21
CA ARG A 32 -16.51 12.42 -32.82
C ARG A 32 -18.03 12.50 -32.64
N ASN A 33 -18.70 11.42 -32.25
CA ASN A 33 -20.13 11.45 -31.91
C ASN A 33 -20.39 11.99 -30.49
N GLN A 34 -19.38 11.94 -29.62
CA GLN A 34 -19.45 12.37 -28.22
C GLN A 34 -18.75 13.73 -28.01
N PHE A 35 -17.60 13.93 -28.69
CA PHE A 35 -16.74 15.10 -28.53
C PHE A 35 -16.63 15.91 -29.82
N GLU A 36 -16.79 17.22 -29.70
CA GLU A 36 -16.40 18.21 -30.71
C GLU A 36 -15.09 18.85 -30.22
N ILE A 37 -14.01 18.77 -30.98
CA ILE A 37 -12.65 19.09 -30.49
C ILE A 37 -12.04 20.18 -31.35
N GLU A 38 -11.52 21.22 -30.69
CA GLU A 38 -10.75 22.29 -31.30
C GLU A 38 -9.45 22.53 -30.51
N VAL A 39 -8.37 22.86 -31.22
CA VAL A 39 -7.07 23.19 -30.62
C VAL A 39 -6.89 24.71 -30.63
N CYS A 40 -6.76 25.33 -29.47
CA CYS A 40 -6.61 26.78 -29.36
C CYS A 40 -5.18 27.15 -28.93
N LEU A 41 -4.47 27.89 -29.79
CA LEU A 41 -3.08 28.28 -29.60
C LEU A 41 -2.94 29.76 -29.23
N PHE A 42 -2.29 30.05 -28.10
CA PHE A 42 -2.24 31.41 -27.54
C PHE A 42 -0.94 32.20 -27.80
N ARG A 43 -0.01 31.66 -28.61
CA ARG A 43 1.21 32.36 -29.06
C ARG A 43 1.43 32.28 -30.56
N GLY A 44 1.25 31.11 -31.18
CA GLY A 44 1.44 30.92 -32.62
C GLY A 44 1.28 29.48 -33.08
N GLY A 45 1.38 29.25 -34.39
CA GLY A 45 1.45 27.91 -34.97
C GLY A 45 2.79 27.20 -34.70
N GLY A 46 3.02 26.05 -35.33
CA GLY A 46 4.30 25.35 -35.25
C GLY A 46 4.41 24.19 -36.24
N PRO A 47 5.57 23.51 -36.32
CA PRO A 47 5.83 22.46 -37.31
C PRO A 47 4.84 21.29 -37.32
N MET A 48 4.14 21.01 -36.21
CA MET A 48 3.10 19.96 -36.18
C MET A 48 1.73 20.42 -36.69
N LEU A 49 1.51 21.72 -36.96
CA LEU A 49 0.20 22.24 -37.39
C LEU A 49 -0.40 21.50 -38.60
N PRO A 50 0.35 21.19 -39.69
CA PRO A 50 -0.21 20.45 -40.83
C PRO A 50 -0.75 19.06 -40.48
N LEU A 51 -0.25 18.42 -39.41
CA LEU A 51 -0.74 17.11 -38.97
C LEU A 51 -2.10 17.19 -38.28
N PHE A 52 -2.46 18.36 -37.73
CA PHE A 52 -3.80 18.62 -37.18
C PHE A 52 -4.79 18.97 -38.30
N GLU A 53 -4.33 19.73 -39.30
CA GLU A 53 -5.08 20.03 -40.52
C GLU A 53 -5.39 18.74 -41.32
N GLU A 54 -4.44 17.81 -41.42
CA GLU A 54 -4.60 16.48 -42.08
C GLU A 54 -5.72 15.61 -41.46
N ILE A 55 -6.06 15.82 -40.18
CA ILE A 55 -7.09 15.03 -39.46
C ILE A 55 -8.40 15.81 -39.24
N ASP A 56 -8.62 16.87 -40.03
CA ASP A 56 -9.78 17.76 -39.99
C ASP A 56 -10.08 18.31 -38.57
N ILE A 57 -9.02 18.66 -37.82
CA ILE A 57 -9.15 19.38 -36.54
C ILE A 57 -9.11 20.88 -36.78
N PRO A 58 -10.12 21.65 -36.33
CA PRO A 58 -10.01 23.09 -36.23
C PRO A 58 -8.86 23.49 -35.29
N VAL A 59 -7.97 24.36 -35.78
CA VAL A 59 -6.91 24.97 -34.97
C VAL A 59 -7.05 26.50 -35.03
N GLU A 60 -7.41 27.12 -33.91
CA GLU A 60 -7.53 28.58 -33.81
C GLU A 60 -6.31 29.19 -33.12
N ILE A 61 -5.72 30.21 -33.75
CA ILE A 61 -4.51 30.87 -33.26
C ILE A 61 -4.85 32.32 -32.87
N ILE A 62 -4.95 32.56 -31.56
CA ILE A 62 -5.14 33.91 -30.99
C ILE A 62 -3.84 34.26 -30.25
N PRO A 63 -2.89 34.99 -30.87
CA PRO A 63 -1.60 35.30 -30.23
C PRO A 63 -1.79 36.32 -29.10
N VAL A 64 -2.08 35.81 -27.90
CA VAL A 64 -2.19 36.59 -26.66
C VAL A 64 -0.82 37.04 -26.18
N LEU A 65 0.19 36.18 -26.33
CA LEU A 65 1.58 36.46 -25.97
C LEU A 65 2.39 36.84 -27.20
N ASP A 66 3.13 37.93 -27.13
CA ASP A 66 4.12 38.28 -28.15
C ASP A 66 5.38 37.38 -28.08
N GLN A 67 6.37 37.64 -28.94
CA GLN A 67 7.62 36.88 -28.92
C GLN A 67 8.41 37.01 -27.61
N LYS A 68 8.27 38.14 -26.90
CA LYS A 68 8.93 38.45 -25.62
C LYS A 68 8.11 37.98 -24.39
N GLY A 69 6.89 37.50 -24.59
CA GLY A 69 5.98 37.04 -23.54
C GLY A 69 5.10 38.15 -22.93
N ALA A 70 4.98 39.31 -23.57
CA ALA A 70 4.04 40.35 -23.15
C ALA A 70 2.61 40.00 -23.57
N ILE A 71 1.63 40.26 -22.69
CA ILE A 71 0.21 39.99 -22.93
C ILE A 71 -0.42 41.16 -23.70
N SER A 72 -1.08 40.85 -24.82
CA SER A 72 -1.98 41.78 -25.50
C SER A 72 -3.38 41.69 -24.92
N GLU A 73 -3.81 42.70 -24.17
CA GLU A 73 -5.12 42.72 -23.50
C GLU A 73 -6.29 42.46 -24.47
N ARG A 74 -6.28 43.08 -25.66
CA ARG A 74 -7.31 42.84 -26.69
C ARG A 74 -7.36 41.37 -27.09
N LYS A 75 -6.22 40.75 -27.35
CA LYS A 75 -6.15 39.33 -27.74
C LYS A 75 -6.50 38.40 -26.59
N PHE A 76 -6.19 38.78 -25.35
CA PHE A 76 -6.64 38.05 -24.16
C PHE A 76 -8.17 38.07 -24.05
N GLN A 77 -8.83 39.21 -24.27
CA GLN A 77 -10.30 39.28 -24.29
C GLN A 77 -10.92 38.53 -25.48
N ASP A 78 -10.30 38.56 -26.67
CA ASP A 78 -10.69 37.73 -27.82
C ASP A 78 -10.61 36.22 -27.44
N PHE A 79 -9.55 35.81 -26.74
CA PHE A 79 -9.34 34.44 -26.26
C PHE A 79 -10.35 34.02 -25.18
N VAL A 80 -10.64 34.89 -24.21
CA VAL A 80 -11.72 34.70 -23.22
C VAL A 80 -13.07 34.54 -23.91
N LYS A 81 -13.35 35.34 -24.95
CA LYS A 81 -14.60 35.23 -25.73
C LYS A 81 -14.68 33.88 -26.43
N LYS A 82 -13.62 33.43 -27.09
CA LYS A 82 -13.57 32.11 -27.75
C LYS A 82 -13.75 30.97 -26.75
N LEU A 83 -13.10 31.01 -25.59
CA LEU A 83 -13.20 29.93 -24.60
C LEU A 83 -14.61 29.73 -24.01
N ARG A 84 -15.53 30.71 -24.12
CA ARG A 84 -16.94 30.55 -23.69
C ARG A 84 -17.74 29.54 -24.52
N GLU A 85 -17.21 29.15 -25.67
CA GLU A 85 -17.85 28.19 -26.58
C GLU A 85 -17.76 26.74 -26.12
N PHE A 86 -16.91 26.43 -25.14
CA PHE A 86 -16.53 25.07 -24.77
C PHE A 86 -17.09 24.62 -23.42
N ASP A 87 -17.41 23.34 -23.34
CA ASP A 87 -17.80 22.61 -22.13
C ASP A 87 -16.57 22.23 -21.27
N VAL A 88 -15.46 21.90 -21.94
CA VAL A 88 -14.22 21.40 -21.30
C VAL A 88 -13.01 22.19 -21.82
N PHE A 89 -12.21 22.73 -20.90
CA PHE A 89 -10.87 23.25 -21.15
C PHE A 89 -9.85 22.23 -20.65
N HIS A 90 -8.87 21.89 -21.49
CA HIS A 90 -7.72 21.07 -21.07
C HIS A 90 -6.41 21.61 -21.64
N SER A 91 -5.44 21.86 -20.76
CA SER A 91 -4.10 22.33 -21.12
C SER A 91 -2.98 21.38 -20.66
N TRP A 92 -1.82 21.47 -21.31
CA TRP A 92 -0.60 20.73 -20.94
C TRP A 92 0.52 21.67 -20.48
N TYR A 93 1.39 21.15 -19.62
CA TYR A 93 2.47 21.85 -18.91
C TYR A 93 1.98 22.86 -17.85
N GLY A 94 2.90 23.36 -17.01
CA GLY A 94 2.58 24.26 -15.89
C GLY A 94 3.63 25.35 -15.66
N GLY A 95 4.22 25.89 -16.73
CA GLY A 95 5.03 27.11 -16.67
C GLY A 95 4.16 28.37 -16.57
N GLY A 96 4.75 29.50 -16.17
CA GLY A 96 4.03 30.77 -15.96
C GLY A 96 3.25 31.29 -17.19
N GLN A 97 3.63 30.91 -18.41
CA GLN A 97 2.92 31.30 -19.64
C GLN A 97 1.53 30.68 -19.77
N LEU A 98 1.26 29.55 -19.09
CA LEU A 98 -0.04 28.86 -19.11
C LEU A 98 -1.02 29.37 -18.04
N HIS A 99 -0.57 30.25 -17.12
CA HIS A 99 -1.48 31.02 -16.28
C HIS A 99 -2.47 31.83 -17.12
N VAL A 100 -2.03 32.34 -18.26
CA VAL A 100 -2.88 33.10 -19.20
C VAL A 100 -4.02 32.23 -19.73
N GLY A 101 -3.74 30.99 -20.12
CA GLY A 101 -4.77 30.05 -20.58
C GLY A 101 -5.78 29.70 -19.48
N PHE A 102 -5.31 29.42 -18.27
CA PHE A 102 -6.18 29.16 -17.12
C PHE A 102 -7.02 30.38 -16.72
N GLN A 103 -6.40 31.57 -16.62
CA GLN A 103 -7.10 32.82 -16.33
C GLN A 103 -8.19 33.11 -17.36
N ALA A 104 -7.90 32.86 -18.65
CA ALA A 104 -8.89 33.01 -19.70
C ALA A 104 -10.05 32.02 -19.55
N ALA A 105 -9.78 30.73 -19.26
CA ALA A 105 -10.81 29.72 -19.03
C ALA A 105 -11.67 30.03 -17.79
N TYR A 106 -11.05 30.50 -16.71
CA TYR A 106 -11.73 30.93 -15.49
C TYR A 106 -12.64 32.15 -15.74
N MET A 107 -12.15 33.16 -16.47
CA MET A 107 -12.93 34.35 -16.87
C MET A 107 -14.04 34.03 -17.89
N ALA A 108 -13.81 33.05 -18.76
CA ALA A 108 -14.82 32.49 -19.65
C ALA A 108 -15.87 31.63 -18.92
N LYS A 109 -15.59 31.23 -17.67
CA LYS A 109 -16.41 30.32 -16.85
C LYS A 109 -16.62 28.96 -17.51
N VAL A 110 -15.56 28.41 -18.14
CA VAL A 110 -15.59 27.08 -18.76
C VAL A 110 -16.01 26.05 -17.69
N PRO A 111 -17.06 25.22 -17.94
CA PRO A 111 -17.64 24.34 -16.91
C PRO A 111 -16.67 23.37 -16.26
N VAL A 112 -15.77 22.78 -17.06
CA VAL A 112 -14.76 21.81 -16.61
C VAL A 112 -13.37 22.30 -16.99
N GLN A 113 -12.45 22.35 -16.02
CA GLN A 113 -11.07 22.80 -16.22
C GLN A 113 -10.07 21.73 -15.78
N VAL A 114 -9.31 21.19 -16.74
CA VAL A 114 -8.34 20.10 -16.55
C VAL A 114 -6.93 20.59 -16.91
N GLN A 115 -5.91 20.10 -16.20
CA GLN A 115 -4.50 20.31 -16.56
C GLN A 115 -3.73 19.00 -16.60
N SER A 116 -2.96 18.74 -17.65
CA SER A 116 -1.96 17.67 -17.70
C SER A 116 -0.57 18.20 -17.34
N ILE A 117 0.05 17.60 -16.33
CA ILE A 117 1.36 17.99 -15.84
C ILE A 117 2.38 16.88 -16.12
N ALA A 118 3.30 17.17 -17.04
CA ALA A 118 4.45 16.32 -17.34
C ALA A 118 5.63 16.57 -16.38
N TRP A 119 5.89 17.83 -15.96
CA TRP A 119 7.04 18.16 -15.11
C TRP A 119 6.62 18.75 -13.75
N PRO A 120 7.42 18.57 -12.69
CA PRO A 120 7.22 19.29 -11.43
C PRO A 120 7.08 20.79 -11.66
N VAL A 121 6.01 21.36 -11.09
CA VAL A 121 5.74 22.79 -11.09
C VAL A 121 5.38 23.22 -9.67
N PRO A 122 5.71 24.46 -9.25
CA PRO A 122 5.32 24.96 -7.94
C PRO A 122 3.81 24.85 -7.73
N ALA A 123 3.37 24.68 -6.48
CA ALA A 123 1.96 24.75 -6.15
C ALA A 123 1.46 26.20 -6.27
N PHE A 124 0.96 26.54 -7.45
CA PHE A 124 0.16 27.73 -7.64
C PHE A 124 -1.22 27.53 -6.99
N GLY A 125 -1.78 28.58 -6.38
CA GLY A 125 -3.08 28.54 -5.69
C GLY A 125 -4.31 28.38 -6.60
N GLN A 126 -4.13 27.80 -7.79
CA GLN A 126 -5.17 27.59 -8.80
C GLN A 126 -5.88 26.26 -8.53
N HIS A 127 -7.21 26.27 -8.64
CA HIS A 127 -8.03 25.09 -8.47
C HIS A 127 -8.54 24.60 -9.83
N PHE A 128 -8.10 23.41 -10.22
CA PHE A 128 -8.59 22.68 -11.40
C PHE A 128 -9.53 21.56 -10.94
N ASP A 129 -10.50 21.21 -11.76
CA ASP A 129 -11.42 20.10 -11.50
C ASP A 129 -10.70 18.75 -11.52
N ALA A 130 -9.66 18.64 -12.35
CA ALA A 130 -8.68 17.56 -12.29
C ALA A 130 -7.29 18.00 -12.76
N VAL A 131 -6.26 17.39 -12.17
CA VAL A 131 -4.87 17.47 -12.61
C VAL A 131 -4.43 16.07 -13.01
N ILE A 132 -4.19 15.86 -14.29
CA ILE A 132 -3.71 14.61 -14.87
C ILE A 132 -2.18 14.54 -14.72
N LEU A 133 -1.70 13.39 -14.25
CA LEU A 133 -0.30 13.16 -13.92
C LEU A 133 0.23 11.94 -14.68
N GLU A 134 1.26 12.16 -15.50
CA GLU A 134 1.75 11.18 -16.48
C GLU A 134 2.65 10.09 -15.88
N THR A 135 3.29 10.35 -14.73
CA THR A 135 4.13 9.40 -13.98
C THR A 135 3.93 9.49 -12.47
N ASP A 136 4.20 8.40 -11.74
CA ASP A 136 4.13 8.39 -10.27
C ASP A 136 5.22 9.28 -9.67
N PHE A 137 6.33 9.48 -10.38
CA PHE A 137 7.35 10.48 -10.10
C PHE A 137 6.75 11.89 -10.00
N VAL A 138 5.96 12.33 -10.99
CA VAL A 138 5.30 13.64 -10.96
C VAL A 138 4.22 13.67 -9.88
N LEU A 139 3.45 12.57 -9.69
CA LEU A 139 2.47 12.46 -8.60
C LEU A 139 3.09 12.68 -7.22
N ARG A 140 4.19 11.97 -6.90
CA ARG A 140 4.90 12.11 -5.61
C ARG A 140 5.39 13.53 -5.38
N ILE A 141 5.81 14.24 -6.43
CA ILE A 141 6.29 15.61 -6.31
C ILE A 141 5.13 16.61 -6.15
N GLN A 142 4.02 16.43 -6.89
CA GLN A 142 2.85 17.30 -6.77
C GLN A 142 2.09 17.12 -5.44
N GLN A 143 2.09 15.90 -4.90
CA GLN A 143 1.62 15.64 -3.53
C GLN A 143 2.45 16.39 -2.50
N LYS A 144 3.78 16.37 -2.61
CA LYS A 144 4.69 17.15 -1.74
C LYS A 144 4.55 18.66 -1.91
N ALA A 145 4.17 19.13 -3.09
CA ALA A 145 3.90 20.55 -3.34
C ALA A 145 2.59 21.05 -2.68
N GLY A 146 1.67 20.15 -2.31
CA GLY A 146 0.41 20.52 -1.65
C GLY A 146 -0.70 21.01 -2.59
N VAL A 147 -0.67 20.57 -3.86
CA VAL A 147 -1.73 20.89 -4.83
C VAL A 147 -3.09 20.33 -4.37
N LYS A 148 -4.10 21.20 -4.28
CA LYS A 148 -5.45 20.87 -3.76
C LYS A 148 -6.44 20.32 -4.79
N SER A 149 -6.12 20.43 -6.07
CA SER A 149 -6.93 19.92 -7.19
C SER A 149 -6.96 18.38 -7.20
N ARG A 150 -8.03 17.77 -7.71
CA ARG A 150 -8.14 16.30 -7.81
C ARG A 150 -7.03 15.73 -8.69
N MET A 151 -6.09 15.00 -8.09
CA MET A 151 -5.02 14.33 -8.82
C MET A 151 -5.53 13.05 -9.48
N VAL A 152 -5.34 12.92 -10.79
CA VAL A 152 -5.74 11.74 -11.58
C VAL A 152 -4.53 11.16 -12.30
N ARG A 153 -4.28 9.87 -12.11
CA ARG A 153 -3.13 9.18 -12.70
C ARG A 153 -3.50 8.54 -14.03
N ILE A 154 -2.94 9.05 -15.14
CA ILE A 154 -3.13 8.46 -16.47
C ILE A 154 -1.75 8.25 -17.12
N ASN A 155 -1.44 7.01 -17.47
CA ASN A 155 -0.20 6.67 -18.17
C ASN A 155 -0.27 7.14 -19.63
N PRO A 156 0.77 7.81 -20.15
CA PRO A 156 1.01 8.00 -21.58
C PRO A 156 0.69 6.77 -22.46
N GLY A 157 0.09 7.05 -23.62
CA GLY A 157 -0.21 6.04 -24.64
C GLY A 157 0.74 6.11 -25.84
N ILE A 158 1.31 4.98 -26.24
CA ILE A 158 2.09 4.79 -27.47
C ILE A 158 1.18 4.14 -28.52
N ASP A 159 1.23 4.69 -29.74
CA ASP A 159 0.53 4.15 -30.90
C ASP A 159 1.28 2.93 -31.47
N LEU A 160 0.83 1.75 -31.06
CA LEU A 160 1.38 0.47 -31.49
C LEU A 160 1.19 0.19 -33.00
N SER A 161 0.33 0.95 -33.70
CA SER A 161 0.13 0.84 -35.15
C SER A 161 1.16 1.67 -35.93
N ARG A 162 1.54 2.84 -35.42
CA ARG A 162 2.67 3.65 -35.92
C ARG A 162 4.03 3.04 -35.60
N PHE A 163 4.15 2.38 -34.45
CA PHE A 163 5.38 1.72 -34.00
C PHE A 163 5.26 0.19 -34.06
N ASP A 164 5.06 -0.39 -35.25
CA ASP A 164 5.09 -1.85 -35.44
C ASP A 164 6.39 -2.29 -36.17
N PRO A 165 7.30 -3.04 -35.52
CA PRO A 165 8.54 -3.49 -36.14
C PRO A 165 8.36 -4.45 -37.33
N LYS A 166 7.14 -4.97 -37.58
CA LYS A 166 6.84 -5.81 -38.75
C LYS A 166 6.59 -5.00 -40.02
N THR A 167 5.90 -3.87 -39.90
CA THR A 167 5.42 -3.06 -41.03
C THR A 167 6.39 -1.94 -41.38
N ILE A 168 7.03 -1.33 -40.38
CA ILE A 168 8.00 -0.24 -40.57
C ILE A 168 9.27 -0.75 -41.26
N ARG A 169 9.96 0.15 -41.97
CA ARG A 169 11.25 -0.09 -42.63
C ARG A 169 12.29 0.92 -42.13
N PRO A 170 13.58 0.53 -42.04
CA PRO A 170 14.66 1.45 -41.72
C PRO A 170 14.66 2.68 -42.64
N ALA A 171 14.76 3.88 -42.04
CA ALA A 171 14.87 5.14 -42.80
C ALA A 171 16.27 5.35 -43.42
N VAL A 172 17.27 4.67 -42.86
CA VAL A 172 18.68 4.65 -43.30
C VAL A 172 19.18 3.21 -43.21
N GLN A 173 20.11 2.83 -44.07
CA GLN A 173 20.82 1.55 -44.01
C GLN A 173 22.27 1.77 -43.60
N PHE A 174 22.81 0.82 -42.83
CA PHE A 174 24.17 0.80 -42.33
C PHE A 174 24.76 -0.59 -42.53
N ASP A 175 26.06 -0.66 -42.80
CA ASP A 175 26.82 -1.91 -42.74
C ASP A 175 27.33 -2.11 -41.31
N GLY A 176 26.93 -3.21 -40.65
CA GLY A 176 27.26 -3.49 -39.25
C GLY A 176 26.18 -3.03 -38.26
N GLN A 177 26.44 -3.21 -36.96
CA GLN A 177 25.46 -2.89 -35.91
C GLN A 177 25.36 -1.37 -35.68
N VAL A 178 24.15 -0.90 -35.32
CA VAL A 178 23.86 0.52 -35.10
C VAL A 178 23.43 0.78 -33.65
N VAL A 179 24.18 1.62 -32.94
CA VAL A 179 23.80 2.17 -31.65
C VAL A 179 23.24 3.57 -31.86
N GLY A 180 21.99 3.78 -31.49
CA GLY A 180 21.27 5.00 -31.84
C GLY A 180 20.60 5.72 -30.69
N ARG A 181 20.41 7.03 -30.88
CA ARG A 181 19.79 7.95 -29.94
C ARG A 181 18.83 8.88 -30.69
N VAL A 182 17.67 9.16 -30.12
CA VAL A 182 16.70 10.14 -30.65
C VAL A 182 16.34 11.15 -29.54
N SER A 183 16.64 12.44 -29.74
CA SER A 183 16.38 13.50 -28.74
C SER A 183 16.69 14.91 -29.25
N ARG A 184 16.06 15.95 -28.68
CA ARG A 184 16.59 17.33 -28.75
C ARG A 184 18.03 17.39 -28.20
N LEU A 185 18.92 18.09 -28.90
CA LEU A 185 20.34 18.24 -28.53
C LEU A 185 20.52 19.44 -27.58
N VAL A 186 20.08 19.25 -26.34
CA VAL A 186 20.08 20.25 -25.25
C VAL A 186 20.70 19.69 -23.97
N PRO A 187 21.21 20.54 -23.05
CA PRO A 187 21.94 20.08 -21.86
C PRO A 187 21.17 19.11 -20.97
N GLU A 188 19.84 19.28 -20.78
CA GLU A 188 19.05 18.37 -19.94
C GLU A 188 19.00 16.93 -20.50
N LYS A 189 19.27 16.78 -21.79
CA LYS A 189 19.30 15.49 -22.48
C LYS A 189 20.69 14.88 -22.58
N ASP A 190 21.75 15.50 -22.08
CA ASP A 190 23.08 14.88 -22.01
C ASP A 190 23.55 14.10 -23.28
N PRO A 191 23.48 14.70 -24.49
CA PRO A 191 23.99 14.05 -25.71
C PRO A 191 25.51 13.85 -25.68
N GLU A 192 26.22 14.63 -24.87
CA GLU A 192 27.66 14.54 -24.65
C GLU A 192 28.09 13.13 -24.18
N SER A 193 27.40 12.56 -23.18
CA SER A 193 27.72 11.21 -22.67
C SER A 193 27.57 10.12 -23.74
N PHE A 194 26.66 10.29 -24.69
CA PHE A 194 26.50 9.35 -25.82
C PHE A 194 27.69 9.45 -26.79
N VAL A 195 28.10 10.66 -27.19
CA VAL A 195 29.29 10.87 -28.06
C VAL A 195 30.57 10.34 -27.39
N ARG A 196 30.75 10.60 -26.09
CA ARG A 196 31.89 10.06 -25.33
C ARG A 196 31.86 8.53 -25.23
N SER A 197 30.67 7.94 -25.11
CA SER A 197 30.51 6.47 -25.09
C SER A 197 30.82 5.86 -26.45
N ALA A 198 30.43 6.51 -27.55
CA ALA A 198 30.77 6.08 -28.92
C ALA A 198 32.29 5.93 -29.09
N ALA A 199 33.05 6.93 -28.67
CA ALA A 199 34.51 6.93 -28.70
C ALA A 199 35.16 5.77 -27.90
N LEU A 200 34.52 5.31 -26.82
CA LEU A 200 34.99 4.17 -26.02
C LEU A 200 34.61 2.83 -26.65
N VAL A 201 33.37 2.71 -27.16
CA VAL A 201 32.89 1.49 -27.81
C VAL A 201 33.64 1.22 -29.11
N GLN A 202 33.86 2.23 -29.96
CA GLN A 202 34.54 2.07 -31.25
C GLN A 202 36.03 1.70 -31.12
N LYS A 203 36.66 1.93 -29.97
CA LYS A 203 38.01 1.41 -29.66
C LYS A 203 38.05 -0.10 -29.42
N ARG A 204 36.90 -0.71 -29.10
CA ARG A 204 36.74 -2.15 -28.86
C ARG A 204 36.07 -2.85 -30.05
N HIS A 205 35.10 -2.18 -30.66
CA HIS A 205 34.21 -2.65 -31.72
C HIS A 205 34.14 -1.59 -32.84
N PRO A 206 35.19 -1.45 -33.67
CA PRO A 206 35.32 -0.39 -34.67
C PRO A 206 34.28 -0.47 -35.81
N GLU A 207 33.64 -1.62 -35.99
CA GLU A 207 32.55 -1.86 -36.95
C GLU A 207 31.18 -1.34 -36.49
N VAL A 208 31.08 -0.79 -35.28
CA VAL A 208 29.82 -0.31 -34.70
C VAL A 208 29.55 1.14 -35.09
N ASN A 209 28.41 1.37 -35.73
CA ASN A 209 27.94 2.68 -36.15
C ASN A 209 27.20 3.39 -35.02
N PHE A 210 27.39 4.70 -34.90
CA PHE A 210 26.66 5.53 -33.93
C PHE A 210 25.79 6.57 -34.64
N LEU A 211 24.51 6.64 -34.26
CA LEU A 211 23.51 7.50 -34.90
C LEU A 211 22.82 8.44 -33.89
N ILE A 212 22.96 9.74 -34.10
CA ILE A 212 22.23 10.78 -33.37
C ILE A 212 21.13 11.35 -34.26
N VAL A 213 19.89 11.26 -33.77
CA VAL A 213 18.70 11.86 -34.39
C VAL A 213 18.12 12.96 -33.48
N GLY A 214 17.70 14.04 -34.11
CA GLY A 214 17.30 15.29 -33.47
C GLY A 214 18.33 16.39 -33.68
N ASP A 215 17.93 17.61 -33.35
CA ASP A 215 18.75 18.81 -33.45
C ASP A 215 18.65 19.66 -32.18
N GLY A 216 19.44 20.72 -32.08
CA GLY A 216 19.47 21.62 -30.93
C GLY A 216 20.79 22.41 -30.80
N PRO A 217 20.85 23.35 -29.84
CA PRO A 217 22.00 24.26 -29.68
C PRO A 217 23.34 23.55 -29.45
N LEU A 218 23.35 22.33 -28.92
CA LEU A 218 24.59 21.58 -28.70
C LEU A 218 25.12 20.89 -29.97
N ARG A 219 24.41 20.91 -31.10
CA ARG A 219 24.79 20.14 -32.31
C ARG A 219 26.25 20.37 -32.73
N HIS A 220 26.63 21.64 -32.90
CA HIS A 220 27.98 22.00 -33.33
C HIS A 220 29.06 21.58 -32.32
N GLU A 221 28.80 21.75 -31.02
CA GLU A 221 29.71 21.33 -29.94
C GLU A 221 29.90 19.80 -29.92
N LEU A 222 28.85 19.04 -30.23
CA LEU A 222 28.88 17.58 -30.29
C LEU A 222 29.61 17.07 -31.54
N GLU A 223 29.45 17.72 -32.69
CA GLU A 223 30.20 17.42 -33.93
C GLU A 223 31.70 17.69 -33.72
N VAL A 224 32.06 18.81 -33.09
CA VAL A 224 33.45 19.13 -32.69
C VAL A 224 33.99 18.13 -31.67
N LEU A 225 33.20 17.75 -30.66
CA LEU A 225 33.61 16.76 -29.67
C LEU A 225 33.82 15.36 -30.28
N ALA A 226 32.97 14.95 -31.23
CA ALA A 226 33.15 13.69 -31.95
C ALA A 226 34.48 13.66 -32.71
N GLY A 227 34.80 14.74 -33.44
CA GLY A 227 36.10 14.90 -34.12
C GLY A 227 37.30 14.93 -33.17
N GLN A 228 37.18 15.57 -32.00
CA GLN A 228 38.24 15.59 -30.97
C GLN A 228 38.49 14.22 -30.33
N LEU A 229 37.49 13.35 -30.30
CA LEU A 229 37.57 12.02 -29.69
C LEU A 229 37.83 10.89 -30.70
N ASP A 230 37.96 11.23 -31.99
CA ASP A 230 38.03 10.30 -33.12
C ASP A 230 36.84 9.31 -33.15
N ALA A 231 35.65 9.83 -32.85
CA ALA A 231 34.41 9.06 -32.77
C ALA A 231 33.58 9.22 -34.05
N ASN A 232 33.33 8.13 -34.76
CA ASN A 232 32.51 8.12 -35.96
C ASN A 232 31.02 8.09 -35.57
N VAL A 233 30.42 9.28 -35.46
CA VAL A 233 29.00 9.49 -35.08
C VAL A 233 28.28 10.26 -36.20
N GLN A 234 27.21 9.68 -36.74
CA GLN A 234 26.39 10.33 -37.76
C GLN A 234 25.27 11.17 -37.13
N PHE A 235 25.10 12.41 -37.62
CA PHE A 235 24.08 13.36 -37.14
C PHE A 235 22.97 13.52 -38.18
N TYR A 236 21.87 12.78 -38.00
CA TYR A 236 20.73 12.75 -38.92
C TYR A 236 19.91 14.05 -38.97
N GLY A 237 19.93 14.84 -37.89
CA GLY A 237 19.06 15.99 -37.71
C GLY A 237 17.64 15.61 -37.25
N GLU A 238 16.72 16.58 -37.24
CA GLU A 238 15.34 16.37 -36.80
C GLU A 238 14.48 15.60 -37.82
N THR A 239 13.49 14.84 -37.32
CA THR A 239 12.59 14.08 -38.19
C THR A 239 11.24 13.75 -37.54
N THR A 240 10.21 13.60 -38.37
CA THR A 240 8.89 13.08 -37.99
C THR A 240 8.81 11.55 -38.09
N ASN A 241 9.71 10.91 -38.86
CA ASN A 241 9.78 9.46 -39.06
C ASN A 241 10.60 8.75 -37.96
N VAL A 242 10.21 8.99 -36.70
CA VAL A 242 10.81 8.32 -35.53
C VAL A 242 10.77 6.79 -35.63
N PRO A 243 9.68 6.13 -36.08
CA PRO A 243 9.67 4.67 -36.25
C PRO A 243 10.74 4.18 -37.23
N GLY A 244 10.94 4.87 -38.36
CA GLY A 244 11.91 4.48 -39.38
C GLY A 244 13.36 4.61 -38.94
N VAL A 245 13.71 5.65 -38.17
CA VAL A 245 15.07 5.75 -37.60
C VAL A 245 15.29 4.77 -36.46
N LEU A 246 14.29 4.51 -35.61
CA LEU A 246 14.38 3.46 -34.58
C LEU A 246 14.52 2.07 -35.21
N ALA A 247 13.83 1.81 -36.34
CA ALA A 247 13.96 0.55 -37.07
C ALA A 247 15.40 0.29 -37.56
N ALA A 248 16.14 1.36 -37.90
CA ALA A 248 17.54 1.32 -38.33
C ALA A 248 18.57 1.10 -37.18
N MET A 249 18.14 1.09 -35.92
CA MET A 249 19.01 0.91 -34.75
C MET A 249 18.95 -0.52 -34.22
N ASP A 250 20.06 -1.12 -33.82
CA ASP A 250 20.08 -2.41 -33.11
C ASP A 250 19.98 -2.23 -31.60
N VAL A 251 20.65 -1.20 -31.07
CA VAL A 251 20.61 -0.80 -29.66
C VAL A 251 20.19 0.66 -29.54
N PHE A 252 19.17 0.94 -28.74
CA PHE A 252 18.77 2.30 -28.42
C PHE A 252 19.42 2.75 -27.11
N ALA A 253 20.21 3.83 -27.12
CA ALA A 253 20.92 4.33 -25.94
C ALA A 253 20.62 5.82 -25.68
N TYR A 254 19.99 6.09 -24.54
CA TYR A 254 19.49 7.42 -24.14
C TYR A 254 20.06 7.87 -22.80
N SER A 255 21.20 8.55 -22.85
CA SER A 255 21.63 9.41 -21.74
C SER A 255 20.69 10.60 -21.58
N THR A 256 20.35 10.95 -20.33
CA THR A 256 19.63 12.18 -19.96
C THR A 256 19.86 12.50 -18.47
N LEU A 257 19.75 13.78 -18.09
CA LEU A 257 19.77 14.21 -16.69
C LEU A 257 18.36 14.17 -16.05
N GLY A 258 17.31 14.10 -16.86
CA GLY A 258 15.94 13.99 -16.39
C GLY A 258 14.91 13.81 -17.51
N ASP A 259 13.89 13.01 -17.24
CA ASP A 259 12.69 12.92 -18.07
C ASP A 259 11.43 12.71 -17.24
N SER A 260 10.34 13.35 -17.67
CA SER A 260 9.00 13.23 -17.10
C SER A 260 8.37 11.86 -17.34
N PHE A 261 8.75 11.19 -18.42
CA PHE A 261 8.26 9.86 -18.81
C PHE A 261 9.29 9.07 -19.61
N GLY A 262 10.03 9.71 -20.53
CA GLY A 262 10.93 9.05 -21.46
C GLY A 262 10.21 8.48 -22.67
N PHE A 263 9.42 9.31 -23.37
CA PHE A 263 8.68 8.91 -24.58
C PHE A 263 9.50 8.07 -25.54
N VAL A 264 10.72 8.52 -25.84
CA VAL A 264 11.61 7.84 -26.77
C VAL A 264 12.05 6.43 -26.30
N ASN A 265 12.18 6.20 -24.99
CA ASN A 265 12.41 4.84 -24.47
C ASN A 265 11.18 3.96 -24.73
N ALA A 266 9.98 4.49 -24.51
CA ALA A 266 8.74 3.76 -24.78
C ALA A 266 8.51 3.50 -26.28
N GLU A 267 8.90 4.43 -27.16
CA GLU A 267 8.89 4.28 -28.62
C GLU A 267 9.92 3.23 -29.09
N ALA A 268 11.14 3.24 -28.54
CA ALA A 268 12.17 2.23 -28.81
C ALA A 268 11.74 0.84 -28.34
N MET A 269 11.17 0.73 -27.13
CA MET A 269 10.55 -0.49 -26.61
C MET A 269 9.38 -0.95 -27.50
N ALA A 270 8.57 -0.04 -28.02
CA ALA A 270 7.51 -0.37 -28.98
C ALA A 270 8.08 -0.91 -30.30
N MET A 271 9.22 -0.40 -30.76
CA MET A 271 9.96 -0.97 -31.90
C MET A 271 10.73 -2.25 -31.55
N ALA A 272 10.48 -2.84 -30.37
CA ALA A 272 11.14 -4.01 -29.82
C ALA A 272 12.68 -3.89 -29.77
N LYS A 273 13.19 -2.67 -29.65
CA LYS A 273 14.63 -2.41 -29.53
C LYS A 273 15.07 -2.50 -28.07
N PRO A 274 16.22 -3.13 -27.78
CA PRO A 274 16.82 -3.07 -26.45
C PRO A 274 17.16 -1.62 -26.10
N VAL A 275 16.77 -1.21 -24.90
CA VAL A 275 16.99 0.14 -24.38
C VAL A 275 18.09 0.15 -23.33
N ILE A 276 19.03 1.08 -23.46
CA ILE A 276 19.92 1.52 -22.39
C ILE A 276 19.54 2.96 -22.08
N SER A 277 19.25 3.29 -20.83
CA SER A 277 18.85 4.66 -20.44
C SER A 277 19.42 5.03 -19.07
N THR A 278 19.49 6.32 -18.76
CA THR A 278 19.90 6.76 -17.42
C THR A 278 18.79 6.59 -16.38
N ARG A 279 19.16 6.20 -15.16
CA ARG A 279 18.26 6.02 -14.01
C ARG A 279 17.91 7.36 -13.36
N VAL A 280 17.15 8.18 -14.06
CA VAL A 280 16.75 9.52 -13.60
C VAL A 280 15.23 9.72 -13.68
N ALA A 281 14.71 10.53 -12.78
CA ALA A 281 13.31 10.96 -12.76
C ALA A 281 12.32 9.79 -12.94
N ALA A 282 11.50 9.79 -13.99
CA ALA A 282 10.49 8.77 -14.23
C ALA A 282 10.92 7.61 -15.15
N ILE A 283 12.14 7.63 -15.69
CA ILE A 283 12.64 6.54 -16.57
C ILE A 283 12.48 5.15 -15.94
N PRO A 284 12.76 4.92 -14.63
CA PRO A 284 12.60 3.61 -14.00
C PRO A 284 11.15 3.13 -13.88
N GLU A 285 10.16 3.98 -14.17
CA GLU A 285 8.74 3.58 -14.20
C GLU A 285 8.35 2.98 -15.56
N VAL A 286 9.12 3.26 -16.61
CA VAL A 286 8.90 2.78 -17.99
C VAL A 286 9.85 1.63 -18.34
N VAL A 287 11.14 1.74 -17.98
CA VAL A 287 12.18 0.76 -18.29
C VAL A 287 12.47 -0.09 -17.04
N GLU A 288 12.06 -1.36 -17.05
CA GLU A 288 12.36 -2.34 -16.00
C GLU A 288 13.83 -2.80 -16.12
N ASP A 289 14.66 -2.41 -15.15
CA ASP A 289 16.12 -2.62 -15.16
C ASP A 289 16.52 -4.10 -15.18
N GLY A 290 17.32 -4.51 -16.16
CA GLY A 290 17.69 -5.90 -16.44
C GLY A 290 16.56 -6.75 -17.04
N ARG A 291 15.35 -6.20 -17.20
CA ARG A 291 14.16 -6.93 -17.70
C ARG A 291 13.74 -6.47 -19.08
N SER A 292 13.54 -5.16 -19.29
CA SER A 292 13.21 -4.55 -20.59
C SER A 292 14.24 -3.54 -21.10
N GLY A 293 15.24 -3.23 -20.29
CA GLY A 293 16.40 -2.41 -20.67
C GLY A 293 17.45 -2.39 -19.56
N ILE A 294 18.54 -1.66 -19.76
CA ILE A 294 19.62 -1.48 -18.79
C ILE A 294 19.59 -0.03 -18.28
N LEU A 295 19.58 0.17 -16.95
CA LEU A 295 19.57 1.49 -16.34
C LEU A 295 20.89 1.89 -15.67
N VAL A 296 21.65 2.76 -16.34
CA VAL A 296 22.95 3.29 -15.89
C VAL A 296 22.81 4.61 -15.10
N PRO A 297 23.80 5.04 -14.29
CA PRO A 297 23.78 6.37 -13.68
C PRO A 297 23.89 7.50 -14.73
N PRO A 298 23.30 8.70 -14.50
CA PRO A 298 23.53 9.86 -15.36
C PRO A 298 25.01 10.29 -15.34
N LYS A 299 25.51 10.84 -16.47
CA LYS A 299 26.92 11.23 -16.69
C LYS A 299 27.97 10.11 -16.53
N ASP A 300 27.58 8.86 -16.26
CA ASP A 300 28.51 7.73 -16.23
C ASP A 300 28.74 7.16 -17.65
N VAL A 301 29.69 7.77 -18.35
CA VAL A 301 30.10 7.39 -19.71
C VAL A 301 30.63 5.95 -19.76
N ASP A 302 31.41 5.52 -18.77
CA ASP A 302 31.98 4.17 -18.77
C ASP A 302 30.86 3.13 -18.68
N MET A 303 29.92 3.27 -17.72
CA MET A 303 28.80 2.33 -17.59
C MET A 303 27.87 2.34 -18.80
N LEU A 304 27.68 3.51 -19.44
CA LEU A 304 26.93 3.59 -20.70
C LEU A 304 27.65 2.83 -21.82
N SER A 305 28.97 3.00 -21.96
CA SER A 305 29.78 2.28 -22.95
C SER A 305 29.89 0.76 -22.68
N ASP A 306 30.02 0.36 -21.42
CA ASP A 306 30.03 -1.05 -20.98
C ASP A 306 28.68 -1.73 -21.29
N ALA A 307 27.56 -1.04 -21.00
CA ALA A 307 26.22 -1.55 -21.31
C ALA A 307 25.99 -1.68 -22.82
N ILE A 308 26.49 -0.72 -23.62
CA ILE A 308 26.44 -0.78 -25.08
C ILE A 308 27.25 -1.97 -25.59
N CYS A 309 28.51 -2.12 -25.16
CA CYS A 309 29.36 -3.27 -25.51
C CYS A 309 28.70 -4.61 -25.14
N TYR A 310 28.10 -4.70 -23.96
CA TYR A 310 27.43 -5.92 -23.50
C TYR A 310 26.28 -6.34 -24.43
N LEU A 311 25.42 -5.40 -24.87
CA LEU A 311 24.30 -5.73 -25.76
C LEU A 311 24.73 -5.99 -27.21
N ILE A 312 25.81 -5.38 -27.67
CA ILE A 312 26.48 -5.71 -28.93
C ILE A 312 26.98 -7.17 -28.90
N GLU A 313 27.69 -7.55 -27.83
CA GLU A 313 28.29 -8.88 -27.65
C GLU A 313 27.28 -9.99 -27.32
N HIS A 314 26.07 -9.66 -26.84
CA HIS A 314 25.05 -10.61 -26.41
C HIS A 314 23.71 -10.39 -27.14
N PRO A 315 23.64 -10.68 -28.46
CA PRO A 315 22.47 -10.36 -29.29
C PRO A 315 21.17 -11.06 -28.87
N GLU A 316 21.23 -12.27 -28.29
CA GLU A 316 20.04 -12.94 -27.76
C GLU A 316 19.51 -12.25 -26.49
N GLU A 317 20.38 -11.68 -25.65
CA GLU A 317 19.96 -10.90 -24.48
C GLU A 317 19.39 -9.54 -24.92
N ALA A 318 20.03 -8.89 -25.89
CA ALA A 318 19.54 -7.67 -26.51
C ALA A 318 18.12 -7.86 -27.10
N LYS A 319 17.90 -8.94 -27.85
CA LYS A 319 16.59 -9.36 -28.36
C LYS A 319 15.59 -9.70 -27.25
N ARG A 320 16.01 -10.38 -26.18
CA ARG A 320 15.16 -10.69 -25.00
C ARG A 320 14.67 -9.40 -24.33
N LEU A 321 15.56 -8.44 -24.09
CA LEU A 321 15.22 -7.14 -23.49
C LEU A 321 14.27 -6.35 -24.39
N GLY A 322 14.55 -6.26 -25.70
CA GLY A 322 13.70 -5.56 -26.67
C GLY A 322 12.28 -6.16 -26.77
N GLN A 323 12.17 -7.49 -26.85
CA GLN A 323 10.87 -8.18 -26.83
C GLN A 323 10.11 -7.96 -25.53
N ARG A 324 10.80 -8.00 -24.39
CA ARG A 324 10.19 -7.72 -23.08
C ARG A 324 9.75 -6.25 -22.96
N GLY A 325 10.50 -5.33 -23.55
CA GLY A 325 10.11 -3.92 -23.71
C GLY A 325 8.79 -3.78 -24.45
N ARG A 326 8.66 -4.40 -25.63
CA ARG A 326 7.43 -4.38 -26.42
C ARG A 326 6.22 -4.85 -25.60
N GLN A 327 6.33 -5.98 -24.91
CA GLN A 327 5.26 -6.52 -24.06
C GLN A 327 4.79 -5.53 -22.97
N ILE A 328 5.71 -4.78 -22.36
CA ILE A 328 5.37 -3.78 -21.34
C ILE A 328 4.57 -2.62 -21.95
N ILE A 329 4.96 -2.13 -23.13
CA ILE A 329 4.22 -1.07 -23.82
C ILE A 329 2.82 -1.55 -24.20
N GLU A 330 2.69 -2.75 -24.76
CA GLU A 330 1.40 -3.36 -25.11
C GLU A 330 0.46 -3.48 -23.90
N GLN A 331 0.98 -3.92 -22.75
CA GLN A 331 0.19 -4.15 -21.53
C GLN A 331 -0.14 -2.87 -20.75
N ARG A 332 0.80 -1.92 -20.65
CA ARG A 332 0.72 -0.79 -19.70
C ARG A 332 0.59 0.59 -20.34
N TYR A 333 1.02 0.75 -21.60
CA TYR A 333 1.17 2.05 -22.27
C TYR A 333 0.57 2.05 -23.69
N ASN A 334 -0.43 1.22 -23.98
CA ASN A 334 -1.11 1.26 -25.29
C ASN A 334 -2.04 2.48 -25.41
N LEU A 335 -2.10 3.06 -26.62
CA LEU A 335 -2.89 4.26 -26.89
C LEU A 335 -4.39 4.09 -26.59
N LYS A 336 -5.00 2.94 -26.92
CA LYS A 336 -6.44 2.70 -26.67
C LYS A 336 -6.82 2.93 -25.20
N ARG A 337 -5.96 2.51 -24.26
CA ARG A 337 -6.15 2.75 -22.83
C ARG A 337 -6.09 4.25 -22.51
N TYR A 338 -5.07 4.96 -22.99
CA TYR A 338 -4.88 6.41 -22.76
C TYR A 338 -6.11 7.22 -23.19
N ILE A 339 -6.62 6.99 -24.40
CA ILE A 339 -7.83 7.64 -24.93
C ILE A 339 -9.04 7.33 -24.03
N SER A 340 -9.26 6.06 -23.68
CA SER A 340 -10.40 5.66 -22.85
C SER A 340 -10.40 6.25 -21.43
N GLN A 341 -9.22 6.60 -20.89
CA GLN A 341 -9.10 7.21 -19.56
C GLN A 341 -9.36 8.72 -19.62
N HIS A 342 -8.98 9.40 -20.71
CA HIS A 342 -9.31 10.81 -20.93
C HIS A 342 -10.81 11.01 -21.19
N ALA A 343 -11.40 10.24 -22.10
CA ALA A 343 -12.84 10.31 -22.41
C ALA A 343 -13.70 10.21 -21.14
N ARG A 344 -13.51 9.15 -20.35
CA ARG A 344 -14.23 8.93 -19.09
C ARG A 344 -14.04 10.06 -18.08
N LEU A 345 -12.85 10.65 -17.99
CA LEU A 345 -12.60 11.78 -17.08
C LEU A 345 -13.35 13.03 -17.52
N TYR A 346 -13.38 13.34 -18.82
CA TYR A 346 -14.14 14.48 -19.34
C TYR A 346 -15.65 14.30 -19.11
N GLU A 347 -16.20 13.12 -19.42
CA GLU A 347 -17.60 12.78 -19.15
C GLU A 347 -17.94 12.91 -17.66
N GLU A 348 -17.14 12.29 -16.79
CA GLU A 348 -17.37 12.28 -15.33
C GLU A 348 -17.45 13.70 -14.77
N LEU A 349 -16.47 14.55 -15.11
CA LEU A 349 -16.42 15.94 -14.63
C LEU A 349 -17.55 16.77 -15.24
N TYR A 350 -17.88 16.56 -16.52
CA TYR A 350 -18.96 17.30 -17.20
C TYR A 350 -20.32 17.03 -16.56
N PHE A 351 -20.69 15.75 -16.39
CA PHE A 351 -21.98 15.41 -15.78
C PHE A 351 -22.07 15.82 -14.30
N GLN A 352 -20.97 15.78 -13.55
CA GLN A 352 -20.91 16.35 -12.19
C GLN A 352 -21.28 17.85 -12.20
N LYS A 353 -20.67 18.64 -13.10
CA LYS A 353 -20.93 20.09 -13.20
C LYS A 353 -22.35 20.43 -13.64
N GLN A 354 -22.94 19.66 -14.55
CA GLN A 354 -24.32 19.87 -14.98
C GLN A 354 -25.33 19.62 -13.85
N ASN A 355 -25.09 18.57 -13.04
CA ASN A 355 -25.93 18.27 -11.87
C ASN A 355 -25.79 19.35 -10.77
N SER A 356 -24.58 19.88 -10.54
CA SER A 356 -24.37 20.93 -9.53
C SER A 356 -24.98 22.30 -9.89
N LYS A 357 -25.26 22.59 -11.16
CA LYS A 357 -25.85 23.87 -11.60
C LYS A 357 -27.36 24.00 -11.33
N HIS A 358 -28.06 22.91 -11.03
CA HIS A 358 -29.54 22.86 -10.97
C HIS A 358 -30.12 22.92 -9.54
N GLY A 359 -29.39 23.49 -8.59
CA GLY A 359 -29.76 23.48 -7.17
C GLY A 359 -30.79 24.52 -6.73
N HIS A 360 -32.06 24.45 -7.17
CA HIS A 360 -33.27 24.83 -6.38
C HIS A 360 -34.60 24.57 -7.14
N LEU A 361 -35.43 23.68 -6.56
CA LEU A 361 -36.89 23.53 -6.69
C LEU A 361 -37.59 23.64 -8.07
N ILE A 362 -37.98 22.49 -8.63
CA ILE A 362 -39.30 22.31 -9.27
C ILE A 362 -39.99 21.08 -8.65
N THR A 363 -41.11 21.31 -7.97
CA THR A 363 -42.10 20.28 -7.62
C THR A 363 -43.07 20.07 -8.78
N PRO A 364 -43.32 18.82 -9.23
CA PRO A 364 -44.43 18.55 -10.14
C PRO A 364 -45.76 18.62 -9.37
N ARG A 365 -46.57 19.66 -9.62
CA ARG A 365 -47.97 19.67 -9.20
C ARG A 365 -48.76 18.67 -10.05
N ILE A 366 -49.54 17.82 -9.38
CA ILE A 366 -50.67 17.13 -10.03
C ILE A 366 -51.74 18.19 -10.30
N GLN A 367 -52.15 18.34 -11.56
CA GLN A 367 -53.48 18.85 -11.91
C GLN A 367 -54.09 17.96 -12.99
N GLN A 368 -55.33 17.55 -12.75
CA GLN A 368 -56.06 16.61 -13.60
C GLN A 368 -56.47 17.28 -14.92
N SER A 369 -56.37 16.53 -16.02
CA SER A 369 -57.31 16.66 -17.12
C SER A 369 -57.64 15.28 -17.68
N SER A 370 -58.84 15.15 -18.21
CA SER A 370 -59.55 13.89 -18.44
C SER A 370 -59.77 13.60 -19.92
N GLN A 371 -59.99 12.32 -20.23
CA GLN A 371 -60.70 11.76 -21.41
C GLN A 371 -59.98 11.68 -22.78
N ASN A 372 -59.94 10.45 -23.30
CA ASN A 372 -60.33 9.97 -24.66
C ASN A 372 -59.56 10.54 -25.89
N ASN A 373 -59.16 9.78 -26.93
CA ASN A 373 -59.63 8.51 -27.49
C ASN A 373 -58.75 8.09 -28.70
N HIS A 374 -58.64 6.77 -28.96
CA HIS A 374 -58.23 6.09 -30.23
C HIS A 374 -56.81 6.39 -30.80
N SER A 375 -56.10 5.50 -31.52
CA SER A 375 -56.33 4.15 -32.09
C SER A 375 -54.97 3.39 -32.14
N VAL A 376 -54.88 2.08 -31.83
CA VAL A 376 -54.81 0.94 -32.79
C VAL A 376 -53.74 1.17 -33.89
N GLU A 377 -52.65 0.38 -34.05
CA GLU A 377 -52.61 -1.09 -34.21
C GLU A 377 -51.23 -1.76 -33.91
N THR A 378 -51.30 -3.07 -33.65
CA THR A 378 -50.34 -4.20 -33.41
C THR A 378 -49.10 -4.29 -34.37
N ILE A 379 -47.99 -5.06 -34.21
CA ILE A 379 -47.64 -6.36 -33.56
C ILE A 379 -46.12 -6.50 -33.16
N GLY A 380 -45.80 -7.11 -31.99
CA GLY A 380 -44.63 -8.02 -31.71
C GLY A 380 -43.18 -7.48 -31.68
N SER A 381 -42.20 -8.09 -30.98
CA SER A 381 -42.19 -9.24 -30.06
C SER A 381 -40.88 -9.34 -29.23
N LEU A 382 -40.98 -9.93 -28.03
CA LEU A 382 -39.92 -10.55 -27.19
C LEU A 382 -38.93 -9.67 -26.36
N SER A 383 -39.01 -9.94 -25.05
CA SER A 383 -38.15 -9.56 -23.90
C SER A 383 -36.64 -9.78 -24.12
N THR A 384 -35.72 -9.05 -23.47
CA THR A 384 -35.54 -9.02 -21.99
C THR A 384 -35.06 -7.67 -21.44
N ALA A 385 -35.62 -7.26 -20.30
CA ALA A 385 -35.18 -6.08 -19.56
C ALA A 385 -34.13 -6.43 -18.49
N THR A 386 -33.15 -5.56 -18.28
CA THR A 386 -32.31 -5.53 -17.07
C THR A 386 -32.25 -4.11 -16.52
N THR A 387 -32.75 -3.96 -15.30
CA THR A 387 -32.99 -2.69 -14.61
C THR A 387 -31.72 -2.16 -13.92
N SER A 388 -31.54 -0.84 -13.91
CA SER A 388 -30.54 -0.17 -13.09
C SER A 388 -30.88 -0.29 -11.60
N SER A 389 -30.00 -0.91 -10.79
CA SER A 389 -30.20 -1.05 -9.34
C SER A 389 -29.39 -0.02 -8.55
N ARG A 390 -30.07 0.92 -7.89
CA ARG A 390 -29.50 1.69 -6.77
C ARG A 390 -29.16 0.72 -5.63
N ARG A 391 -27.97 0.84 -5.01
CA ARG A 391 -27.63 0.06 -3.80
C ARG A 391 -28.58 0.44 -2.66
N LYS A 392 -29.21 -0.57 -2.06
CA LYS A 392 -30.05 -0.40 -0.86
C LYS A 392 -29.21 0.02 0.36
N ARG A 393 -29.80 0.80 1.27
CA ARG A 393 -29.19 1.35 2.49
C ARG A 393 -30.05 1.09 3.72
N ILE A 394 -29.42 0.89 4.88
CA ILE A 394 -30.06 0.69 6.18
C ILE A 394 -29.62 1.76 7.17
N LEU A 395 -30.55 2.28 7.97
CA LEU A 395 -30.25 3.13 9.14
C LEU A 395 -30.33 2.30 10.42
N ILE A 396 -29.25 2.26 11.19
CA ILE A 396 -29.21 1.64 12.52
C ILE A 396 -29.40 2.72 13.59
N ILE A 397 -30.40 2.57 14.45
CA ILE A 397 -30.67 3.51 15.55
C ILE A 397 -30.12 2.92 16.86
N GLN A 398 -29.00 3.48 17.32
CA GLN A 398 -28.43 3.20 18.66
C GLN A 398 -27.52 4.35 19.12
N GLU A 399 -27.57 4.69 20.41
CA GLU A 399 -26.64 5.64 21.04
C GLU A 399 -25.17 5.12 21.01
N ASN A 400 -24.22 6.05 21.02
CA ASN A 400 -22.78 5.73 20.93
C ASN A 400 -22.25 4.98 22.17
N GLY A 401 -22.93 5.11 23.32
CA GLY A 401 -22.59 4.41 24.56
C GLY A 401 -21.57 5.14 25.45
N ARG A 402 -21.52 4.72 26.71
CA ARG A 402 -20.91 5.47 27.83
C ARG A 402 -19.38 5.38 27.93
N HIS A 403 -18.76 4.35 27.36
CA HIS A 403 -17.30 4.12 27.46
C HIS A 403 -16.63 4.13 26.09
N GLU A 404 -15.76 5.11 25.84
CA GLU A 404 -15.07 5.31 24.56
C GLU A 404 -14.34 4.06 24.05
N ARG A 405 -13.55 3.41 24.91
CA ARG A 405 -12.81 2.18 24.56
C ARG A 405 -13.70 1.00 24.15
N ASN A 406 -14.98 1.01 24.50
CA ASN A 406 -15.94 -0.04 24.16
C ASN A 406 -16.87 0.32 23.00
N ARG A 407 -16.86 1.57 22.49
CA ARG A 407 -17.78 2.02 21.43
C ARG A 407 -17.76 1.09 20.22
N GLN A 408 -16.56 0.73 19.76
CA GLN A 408 -16.39 -0.16 18.60
C GLN A 408 -16.95 -1.57 18.82
N PHE A 409 -17.17 -2.02 20.06
CA PHE A 409 -17.73 -3.34 20.37
C PHE A 409 -19.26 -3.32 20.51
N ARG A 410 -19.93 -2.15 20.37
CA ARG A 410 -21.40 -2.08 20.36
C ARG A 410 -22.02 -2.79 19.16
N GLU A 411 -23.25 -3.23 19.37
CA GLU A 411 -24.08 -3.96 18.42
C GLU A 411 -24.26 -3.20 17.11
N CYS A 412 -24.47 -1.88 17.18
CA CYS A 412 -24.62 -1.04 15.98
C CYS A 412 -23.40 -1.06 15.06
N PHE A 413 -22.19 -1.01 15.60
CA PHE A 413 -20.96 -1.05 14.81
C PHE A 413 -20.61 -2.47 14.35
N ALA A 414 -20.93 -3.49 15.14
CA ALA A 414 -20.80 -4.89 14.73
C ALA A 414 -21.73 -5.23 13.55
N LEU A 415 -22.98 -4.76 13.61
CA LEU A 415 -23.94 -4.85 12.50
C LEU A 415 -23.54 -3.99 11.31
N GLN A 416 -23.03 -2.76 11.52
CA GLN A 416 -22.54 -1.92 10.43
C GLN A 416 -21.41 -2.62 9.64
N ARG A 417 -20.44 -3.21 10.35
CA ARG A 417 -19.39 -4.04 9.74
C ARG A 417 -19.97 -5.25 9.01
N ALA A 418 -20.94 -5.94 9.61
CA ALA A 418 -21.58 -7.12 9.00
C ALA A 418 -22.38 -6.79 7.72
N PHE A 419 -23.21 -5.74 7.72
CA PHE A 419 -23.92 -5.28 6.52
C PHE A 419 -22.95 -4.81 5.44
N GLY A 420 -21.92 -4.04 5.81
CA GLY A 420 -20.86 -3.61 4.88
C GLY A 420 -20.08 -4.79 4.28
N HIS A 421 -19.87 -5.85 5.05
CA HIS A 421 -19.29 -7.11 4.57
C HIS A 421 -20.20 -7.83 3.56
N LEU A 422 -21.51 -7.78 3.78
CA LEU A 422 -22.57 -8.29 2.88
C LEU A 422 -22.87 -7.36 1.69
N GLY A 423 -22.17 -6.23 1.57
CA GLY A 423 -22.33 -5.28 0.45
C GLY A 423 -23.51 -4.31 0.57
N VAL A 424 -24.20 -4.31 1.72
CA VAL A 424 -25.29 -3.37 2.03
C VAL A 424 -24.71 -2.18 2.81
N SER A 425 -25.05 -0.97 2.40
CA SER A 425 -24.61 0.23 3.12
C SER A 425 -25.42 0.38 4.41
N ALA A 426 -24.75 0.54 5.54
CA ALA A 426 -25.40 0.82 6.82
C ALA A 426 -24.77 2.03 7.49
N ASP A 427 -25.60 2.94 7.99
CA ASP A 427 -25.20 4.12 8.73
C ASP A 427 -25.79 4.05 10.15
N VAL A 428 -25.07 4.56 11.15
CA VAL A 428 -25.50 4.57 12.56
C VAL A 428 -25.91 5.99 12.95
N TRP A 429 -27.02 6.13 13.69
CA TRP A 429 -27.50 7.41 14.22
C TRP A 429 -28.11 7.22 15.61
N GLY A 430 -27.97 8.22 16.47
CA GLY A 430 -28.46 8.18 17.86
C GLY A 430 -27.61 9.04 18.80
N LEU A 431 -28.01 9.09 20.08
CA LEU A 431 -27.38 9.97 21.06
C LEU A 431 -25.85 9.75 21.15
N GLY A 432 -25.08 10.84 21.05
CA GLY A 432 -23.62 10.82 21.15
C GLY A 432 -22.85 10.52 19.85
N HIS A 433 -23.52 10.45 18.70
CA HIS A 433 -22.87 10.44 17.37
C HIS A 433 -22.87 11.85 16.74
N ASP A 434 -21.86 12.19 15.93
CA ASP A 434 -21.73 13.55 15.36
C ASP A 434 -22.88 13.94 14.43
N ASN A 435 -23.43 12.96 13.70
CA ASN A 435 -24.58 13.12 12.81
C ASN A 435 -25.93 13.29 13.55
N PHE A 436 -25.98 13.06 14.86
CA PHE A 436 -27.20 13.22 15.67
C PHE A 436 -27.72 14.66 15.74
N ARG A 437 -26.89 15.64 15.36
CA ARG A 437 -27.29 17.06 15.27
C ARG A 437 -28.22 17.36 14.10
N GLN A 438 -28.35 16.45 13.14
CA GLN A 438 -29.29 16.57 12.02
C GLN A 438 -30.65 15.98 12.43
N PRO A 439 -31.78 16.67 12.18
CA PRO A 439 -33.11 16.14 12.45
C PRO A 439 -33.34 14.79 11.77
N PHE A 440 -34.01 13.88 12.47
CA PHE A 440 -34.27 12.53 11.98
C PHE A 440 -35.04 12.51 10.64
N ASP A 441 -36.06 13.36 10.53
CA ASP A 441 -36.92 13.45 9.35
C ASP A 441 -36.16 13.90 8.08
N ASP A 442 -35.10 14.72 8.24
CA ASP A 442 -34.25 15.17 7.13
C ASP A 442 -33.38 14.03 6.57
N ILE A 443 -33.03 13.04 7.40
CA ILE A 443 -32.11 11.96 7.04
C ILE A 443 -32.77 10.61 6.78
N VAL A 444 -33.98 10.34 7.27
CA VAL A 444 -34.58 9.01 7.16
C VAL A 444 -34.97 8.65 5.71
N GLY A 445 -35.35 9.65 4.91
CA GLY A 445 -35.80 9.47 3.52
C GLY A 445 -34.74 9.00 2.51
N GLN A 446 -33.46 8.88 2.89
CA GLN A 446 -32.40 8.33 2.04
C GLN A 446 -32.11 6.83 2.28
N TYR A 447 -32.81 6.19 3.22
CA TYR A 447 -32.66 4.77 3.58
C TYR A 447 -33.85 3.93 3.12
N ASP A 448 -33.57 2.64 2.86
CA ASP A 448 -34.57 1.67 2.40
C ASP A 448 -35.16 0.85 3.56
N ALA A 449 -34.52 0.84 4.74
CA ALA A 449 -35.02 0.24 5.97
C ALA A 449 -34.39 0.86 7.24
N VAL A 450 -35.05 0.68 8.39
CA VAL A 450 -34.57 1.09 9.73
C VAL A 450 -34.44 -0.13 10.64
N LEU A 451 -33.33 -0.20 11.39
CA LEU A 451 -33.11 -1.19 12.45
C LEU A 451 -32.86 -0.46 13.77
N SER A 452 -33.81 -0.52 14.69
CA SER A 452 -33.64 -0.02 16.05
C SER A 452 -33.03 -1.10 16.94
N LEU A 453 -32.05 -0.71 17.74
CA LEU A 453 -31.42 -1.55 18.77
C LEU A 453 -31.72 -0.97 20.16
N GLU A 454 -31.35 -1.69 21.21
CA GLU A 454 -31.57 -1.23 22.58
C GLU A 454 -30.64 -0.07 23.00
N ASN A 455 -31.19 0.84 23.80
CA ASN A 455 -30.55 2.08 24.25
C ASN A 455 -30.71 2.22 25.77
N TYR A 456 -29.66 2.70 26.45
CA TYR A 456 -29.66 2.91 27.90
C TYR A 456 -30.44 4.16 28.31
N ASP A 457 -30.32 5.25 27.53
CA ASP A 457 -30.94 6.54 27.86
C ASP A 457 -32.29 6.69 27.12
N THR A 458 -33.35 7.04 27.83
CA THR A 458 -34.71 7.17 27.30
C THR A 458 -35.07 8.63 26.98
N GLY A 459 -35.98 8.84 26.02
CA GLY A 459 -36.58 10.16 25.72
C GLY A 459 -36.00 10.92 24.52
N TRP A 460 -34.93 10.43 23.87
CA TRP A 460 -34.39 11.01 22.63
C TRP A 460 -34.74 10.21 21.37
N HIS A 461 -35.21 8.97 21.52
CA HIS A 461 -35.50 8.09 20.38
C HIS A 461 -36.63 8.67 19.51
N PRO A 462 -36.47 8.74 18.17
CA PRO A 462 -37.46 9.32 17.27
C PRO A 462 -38.76 8.51 17.24
N ASP A 463 -39.88 9.15 16.93
CA ASP A 463 -41.09 8.42 16.58
C ASP A 463 -40.93 7.77 15.19
N LEU A 464 -41.34 6.51 15.07
CA LEU A 464 -41.26 5.73 13.83
C LEU A 464 -42.65 5.33 13.31
N ALA A 465 -43.73 5.65 14.05
CA ALA A 465 -45.09 5.18 13.79
C ALA A 465 -45.70 5.64 12.44
N THR A 466 -45.09 6.68 11.84
CA THR A 466 -45.49 7.28 10.57
C THR A 466 -44.63 6.83 9.38
N LEU A 467 -43.51 6.12 9.63
CA LEU A 467 -42.60 5.67 8.58
C LEU A 467 -43.20 4.54 7.75
N LYS A 468 -43.05 4.67 6.42
CA LYS A 468 -43.56 3.73 5.41
C LYS A 468 -42.49 2.78 4.85
N ILE A 469 -41.25 2.87 5.34
CA ILE A 469 -40.17 1.94 5.03
C ILE A 469 -40.13 0.83 6.08
N PRO A 470 -39.66 -0.39 5.73
CA PRO A 470 -39.49 -1.49 6.69
C PRO A 470 -38.69 -1.07 7.91
N LYS A 471 -39.22 -1.36 9.10
CA LYS A 471 -38.63 -1.01 10.40
C LYS A 471 -38.65 -2.22 11.32
N ALA A 472 -37.46 -2.59 11.79
CA ALA A 472 -37.24 -3.71 12.69
C ALA A 472 -36.72 -3.25 14.06
N PHE A 473 -37.06 -4.00 15.11
CA PHE A 473 -36.47 -3.85 16.44
C PHE A 473 -35.78 -5.15 16.86
N TRP A 474 -34.56 -5.08 17.39
CA TRP A 474 -33.90 -6.23 18.01
C TRP A 474 -33.93 -6.08 19.54
N CYS A 475 -34.79 -6.87 20.18
CA CYS A 475 -34.89 -6.97 21.63
C CYS A 475 -33.93 -8.04 22.15
N ILE A 476 -33.08 -7.64 23.08
CA ILE A 476 -31.99 -8.41 23.69
C ILE A 476 -32.30 -8.64 25.18
N ASP A 477 -32.63 -7.58 25.92
CA ASP A 477 -32.80 -7.62 27.38
C ASP A 477 -34.28 -7.67 27.82
N ALA A 478 -35.11 -8.41 27.06
CA ALA A 478 -36.54 -8.58 27.36
C ALA A 478 -36.82 -9.04 28.81
N HIS A 479 -35.92 -9.83 29.39
CA HIS A 479 -35.99 -10.28 30.79
C HIS A 479 -35.91 -9.15 31.82
N MET A 480 -35.34 -7.99 31.49
CA MET A 480 -35.25 -6.82 32.38
C MET A 480 -36.56 -6.04 32.49
N GLY A 481 -37.61 -6.44 31.76
CA GLY A 481 -38.96 -5.89 31.91
C GLY A 481 -39.74 -5.84 30.60
N VAL A 482 -40.17 -7.02 30.10
CA VAL A 482 -40.79 -7.20 28.77
C VAL A 482 -41.89 -6.18 28.43
N GLU A 483 -42.73 -5.79 29.41
CA GLU A 483 -43.83 -4.85 29.21
C GLU A 483 -43.38 -3.48 28.63
N ARG A 484 -42.18 -3.00 28.97
CA ARG A 484 -41.65 -1.74 28.41
C ARG A 484 -41.37 -1.86 26.92
N TYR A 485 -40.94 -3.03 26.48
CA TYR A 485 -40.64 -3.32 25.08
C TYR A 485 -41.93 -3.61 24.28
N LEU A 486 -42.94 -4.23 24.89
CA LEU A 486 -44.26 -4.40 24.28
C LEU A 486 -44.94 -3.05 24.00
N ASP A 487 -44.83 -2.11 24.95
CA ASP A 487 -45.28 -0.72 24.76
C ASP A 487 -44.46 0.04 23.72
N PHE A 488 -43.13 -0.08 23.75
CA PHE A 488 -42.24 0.50 22.73
C PHE A 488 -42.58 -0.01 21.32
N VAL A 489 -42.72 -1.32 21.14
CA VAL A 489 -43.07 -1.92 19.84
C VAL A 489 -44.43 -1.42 19.35
N ARG A 490 -45.44 -1.37 20.23
CA ARG A 490 -46.78 -0.87 19.90
C ARG A 490 -46.78 0.61 19.53
N ARG A 491 -46.00 1.44 20.23
CA ARG A 491 -45.88 2.89 19.96
C ARG A 491 -45.27 3.14 18.58
N HIS A 492 -44.12 2.53 18.29
CA HIS A 492 -43.35 2.76 17.07
C HIS A 492 -43.83 1.90 15.87
N ARG A 493 -44.79 0.99 16.08
CA ARG A 493 -45.46 0.15 15.07
C ARG A 493 -44.51 -0.69 14.21
N PHE A 494 -43.45 -1.25 14.79
CA PHE A 494 -42.45 -2.02 14.04
C PHE A 494 -43.09 -3.16 13.23
N ASP A 495 -42.55 -3.40 12.04
CA ASP A 495 -43.02 -4.45 11.14
C ASP A 495 -42.41 -5.81 11.56
N LEU A 496 -41.17 -5.78 12.05
CA LEU A 496 -40.40 -6.95 12.50
C LEU A 496 -39.87 -6.78 13.93
N VAL A 497 -39.95 -7.82 14.75
CA VAL A 497 -39.28 -7.89 16.06
C VAL A 497 -38.41 -9.14 16.18
N PHE A 498 -37.11 -8.94 16.28
CA PHE A 498 -36.14 -9.99 16.59
C PHE A 498 -35.97 -10.10 18.11
N ASN A 499 -35.99 -11.32 18.65
CA ASN A 499 -35.74 -11.58 20.07
C ASN A 499 -34.45 -12.41 20.24
N ALA A 500 -33.52 -11.97 21.11
CA ALA A 500 -32.33 -12.76 21.44
C ALA A 500 -32.68 -14.07 22.17
N THR A 501 -33.68 -14.02 23.05
CA THR A 501 -34.15 -15.15 23.85
C THR A 501 -35.50 -15.65 23.31
N GLU A 502 -35.51 -16.88 22.81
CA GLU A 502 -36.62 -17.51 22.08
C GLU A 502 -37.96 -17.47 22.84
N HIS A 503 -37.92 -17.63 24.18
CA HIS A 503 -39.10 -17.62 25.05
C HIS A 503 -39.95 -16.34 24.93
N PHE A 504 -39.37 -15.21 24.51
CA PHE A 504 -40.10 -13.96 24.36
C PHE A 504 -40.73 -13.77 22.98
N VAL A 505 -40.44 -14.60 21.96
CA VAL A 505 -40.97 -14.43 20.60
C VAL A 505 -42.50 -14.34 20.59
N ASP A 506 -43.17 -15.29 21.26
CA ASP A 506 -44.64 -15.33 21.31
C ASP A 506 -45.26 -14.11 22.03
N ARG A 507 -44.50 -13.41 22.89
CA ARG A 507 -44.98 -12.21 23.60
C ARG A 507 -45.16 -11.01 22.66
N PHE A 508 -44.43 -10.97 21.54
CA PHE A 508 -44.52 -9.89 20.54
C PHE A 508 -45.43 -10.22 19.35
N THR A 509 -45.90 -11.46 19.24
CA THR A 509 -46.85 -11.89 18.19
C THR A 509 -48.13 -11.06 18.25
N GLY A 510 -48.50 -10.45 17.12
CA GLY A 510 -49.66 -9.56 17.01
C GLY A 510 -49.41 -8.10 17.41
N LEU A 511 -48.21 -7.73 17.85
CA LEU A 511 -47.79 -6.32 18.01
C LEU A 511 -46.95 -5.82 16.82
N ALA A 512 -46.26 -6.74 16.14
CA ALA A 512 -45.57 -6.54 14.87
C ALA A 512 -46.08 -7.58 13.85
N GLU A 513 -45.85 -7.37 12.56
CA GLU A 513 -46.27 -8.31 11.51
C GLU A 513 -45.55 -9.67 11.63
N THR A 514 -44.28 -9.66 12.04
CA THR A 514 -43.52 -10.89 12.32
C THR A 514 -42.66 -10.72 13.58
N SER A 515 -42.62 -11.75 14.44
CA SER A 515 -41.58 -11.87 15.47
C SER A 515 -40.77 -13.14 15.27
N LEU A 516 -39.44 -13.03 15.42
CA LEU A 516 -38.48 -14.10 15.10
C LEU A 516 -37.45 -14.26 16.22
N TRP A 517 -36.98 -15.49 16.41
CA TRP A 517 -35.82 -15.76 17.27
C TRP A 517 -34.53 -15.43 16.51
N LEU A 518 -33.72 -14.53 17.06
CA LEU A 518 -32.43 -14.11 16.54
C LEU A 518 -31.40 -14.07 17.68
N PRO A 519 -30.80 -15.22 18.04
CA PRO A 519 -29.94 -15.34 19.21
C PRO A 519 -28.70 -14.45 19.13
N ASN A 520 -28.07 -14.20 20.28
CA ASN A 520 -26.83 -13.42 20.34
C ASN A 520 -25.70 -14.02 19.48
N ALA A 521 -24.68 -13.18 19.25
CA ALA A 521 -23.54 -13.45 18.40
C ALA A 521 -22.32 -12.64 18.88
N TYR A 522 -21.13 -12.98 18.38
CA TYR A 522 -19.90 -12.22 18.63
C TYR A 522 -19.38 -11.54 17.36
N ASP A 523 -18.59 -10.48 17.53
CA ASP A 523 -17.96 -9.77 16.41
C ASP A 523 -16.62 -10.40 16.04
N SER A 524 -16.62 -11.23 15.00
CA SER A 524 -15.44 -11.88 14.43
C SER A 524 -14.41 -10.94 13.79
N PHE A 525 -14.68 -9.64 13.67
CA PHE A 525 -13.68 -8.65 13.25
C PHE A 525 -12.80 -8.17 14.41
N LEU A 526 -13.31 -8.22 15.64
CA LEU A 526 -12.65 -7.66 16.84
C LEU A 526 -12.30 -8.71 17.91
N VAL A 527 -13.04 -9.82 17.93
CA VAL A 527 -12.86 -10.93 18.89
C VAL A 527 -12.43 -12.17 18.11
N ASP A 528 -11.18 -12.61 18.32
CA ASP A 528 -10.63 -13.83 17.73
C ASP A 528 -9.52 -14.38 18.66
N LYS A 529 -8.98 -15.57 18.33
CA LYS A 529 -7.84 -16.16 19.03
C LYS A 529 -6.57 -15.34 18.86
N ILE A 530 -5.94 -14.96 19.96
CA ILE A 530 -4.66 -14.24 20.01
C ILE A 530 -3.52 -15.24 20.21
N PHE A 531 -2.86 -15.62 19.12
CA PHE A 531 -1.83 -16.68 19.10
C PHE A 531 -0.61 -16.47 20.00
N ASN A 532 -0.29 -15.22 20.36
CA ASN A 532 0.84 -14.86 21.21
C ASN A 532 0.47 -14.63 22.70
N VAL A 533 -0.81 -14.75 23.08
CA VAL A 533 -1.22 -14.73 24.48
C VAL A 533 -1.15 -16.15 25.04
N GLN A 534 -0.25 -16.39 25.98
CA GLN A 534 -0.20 -17.65 26.72
C GLN A 534 -1.34 -17.74 27.73
N LYS A 535 -1.87 -18.96 27.92
CA LYS A 535 -2.93 -19.23 28.90
C LYS A 535 -2.35 -19.38 30.32
N THR A 536 -1.88 -18.26 30.87
CA THR A 536 -1.19 -18.19 32.17
C THR A 536 -2.13 -18.13 33.38
N VAL A 537 -3.39 -17.75 33.17
CA VAL A 537 -4.40 -17.62 34.23
C VAL A 537 -5.23 -18.90 34.30
N SER A 538 -5.18 -19.64 35.41
CA SER A 538 -5.92 -20.90 35.57
C SER A 538 -7.44 -20.72 35.45
N LEU A 539 -8.01 -19.83 36.26
CA LEU A 539 -9.44 -19.52 36.27
C LEU A 539 -9.63 -18.00 36.17
N GLY A 540 -10.42 -17.54 35.20
CA GLY A 540 -10.70 -16.12 35.00
C GLY A 540 -12.18 -15.81 34.78
N PHE A 541 -12.56 -14.58 35.12
CA PHE A 541 -13.86 -13.97 34.83
C PHE A 541 -13.63 -12.57 34.26
N CYS A 542 -14.29 -12.26 33.15
CA CYS A 542 -14.33 -10.91 32.59
C CYS A 542 -15.78 -10.47 32.35
N GLY A 543 -16.25 -9.41 32.99
CA GLY A 543 -17.64 -8.97 32.86
C GLY A 543 -18.09 -8.02 33.98
N ASN A 544 -19.40 -7.84 34.08
CA ASN A 544 -20.03 -7.04 35.13
C ASN A 544 -20.45 -7.92 36.31
N VAL A 545 -20.13 -7.46 37.53
CA VAL A 545 -20.38 -8.14 38.82
C VAL A 545 -21.86 -8.17 39.21
N VAL A 546 -22.72 -7.35 38.61
CA VAL A 546 -24.17 -7.31 38.91
C VAL A 546 -24.77 -8.73 38.95
N ASN A 547 -25.32 -9.08 40.12
CA ASN A 547 -25.91 -10.38 40.47
C ASN A 547 -24.97 -11.60 40.38
N ARG A 548 -23.65 -11.39 40.39
CA ARG A 548 -22.59 -12.42 40.41
C ARG A 548 -21.64 -12.33 41.61
N GLY A 549 -21.70 -11.27 42.42
CA GLY A 549 -20.80 -11.00 43.55
C GLY A 549 -20.48 -12.22 44.43
N GLU A 550 -21.49 -12.83 45.07
CA GLU A 550 -21.31 -14.02 45.92
C GLU A 550 -20.60 -15.20 45.24
N TRP A 551 -20.76 -15.35 43.91
CA TRP A 551 -20.10 -16.42 43.15
C TRP A 551 -18.65 -16.07 42.80
N ILE A 552 -18.38 -14.79 42.54
CA ILE A 552 -17.03 -14.27 42.29
C ILE A 552 -16.21 -14.33 43.59
N GLU A 553 -16.79 -13.94 44.72
CA GLU A 553 -16.20 -14.06 46.06
C GLU A 553 -15.85 -15.52 46.37
N TYR A 554 -16.83 -16.43 46.24
CA TYR A 554 -16.63 -17.87 46.43
C TYR A 554 -15.51 -18.47 45.57
N LEU A 555 -15.50 -18.16 44.27
CA LEU A 555 -14.47 -18.65 43.34
C LEU A 555 -13.10 -17.99 43.56
N ASN A 556 -13.06 -16.74 44.04
CA ASN A 556 -11.83 -16.07 44.41
C ASN A 556 -11.20 -16.71 45.65
N GLU A 557 -11.97 -16.93 46.72
CA GLU A 557 -11.50 -17.57 47.95
C GLU A 557 -11.00 -19.00 47.72
N ARG A 558 -11.70 -19.78 46.88
CA ARG A 558 -11.42 -21.21 46.70
C ARG A 558 -10.45 -21.55 45.56
N TRP A 559 -10.48 -20.77 44.47
CA TRP A 559 -9.74 -21.07 43.23
C TRP A 559 -8.82 -19.93 42.77
N ASN A 560 -8.69 -18.84 43.55
CA ASN A 560 -7.90 -17.65 43.18
C ASN A 560 -8.31 -17.10 41.80
N LEU A 561 -9.63 -16.97 41.59
CA LEU A 561 -10.25 -16.42 40.38
C LEU A 561 -9.64 -15.07 40.00
N ARG A 562 -9.11 -14.97 38.78
CA ARG A 562 -8.75 -13.68 38.19
C ARG A 562 -10.02 -12.88 37.89
N HIS A 563 -10.26 -11.84 38.68
CA HIS A 563 -11.41 -10.94 38.55
C HIS A 563 -11.06 -9.71 37.68
N ASP A 564 -11.41 -9.76 36.38
CA ASP A 564 -11.20 -8.66 35.43
C ASP A 564 -12.50 -7.88 35.17
N GLU A 565 -12.96 -7.14 36.19
CA GLU A 565 -14.09 -6.21 36.12
C GLU A 565 -13.73 -4.92 35.35
N MET A 566 -14.70 -4.36 34.60
CA MET A 566 -14.53 -3.17 33.75
C MET A 566 -13.40 -3.25 32.70
N VAL A 567 -12.84 -4.43 32.47
CA VAL A 567 -11.91 -4.69 31.36
C VAL A 567 -12.72 -4.81 30.07
N ILE A 568 -12.56 -3.82 29.18
CA ILE A 568 -13.41 -3.56 28.01
C ILE A 568 -12.60 -3.48 26.71
N GLY A 569 -13.29 -3.61 25.57
CA GLY A 569 -12.67 -3.46 24.25
C GLY A 569 -11.51 -4.44 23.98
N PRO A 570 -10.37 -4.01 23.41
CA PRO A 570 -9.25 -4.92 23.12
C PRO A 570 -8.63 -5.61 24.35
N ASP A 571 -8.68 -4.96 25.52
CA ASP A 571 -8.14 -5.50 26.77
C ASP A 571 -8.97 -6.70 27.27
N MET A 572 -10.29 -6.65 27.06
CA MET A 572 -11.23 -7.75 27.32
C MET A 572 -10.86 -8.99 26.50
N VAL A 573 -10.58 -8.82 25.20
CA VAL A 573 -10.21 -9.92 24.31
C VAL A 573 -8.86 -10.53 24.73
N ARG A 574 -7.89 -9.71 25.14
CA ARG A 574 -6.61 -10.17 25.71
C ARG A 574 -6.80 -10.96 27.01
N ALA A 575 -7.56 -10.43 27.96
CA ALA A 575 -7.85 -11.09 29.23
C ALA A 575 -8.48 -12.47 29.00
N ILE A 576 -9.54 -12.54 28.19
CA ILE A 576 -10.23 -13.80 27.84
C ILE A 576 -9.29 -14.80 27.14
N ASN A 577 -8.37 -14.35 26.29
CA ASN A 577 -7.39 -15.23 25.66
C ASN A 577 -6.40 -15.84 26.70
N SER A 578 -6.06 -15.10 27.76
CA SER A 578 -5.11 -15.53 28.81
C SER A 578 -5.64 -16.59 29.78
N TYR A 579 -6.95 -16.85 29.80
CA TYR A 579 -7.56 -17.82 30.70
C TYR A 579 -7.43 -19.25 30.16
N GLN A 580 -7.10 -20.21 31.04
CA GLN A 580 -7.23 -21.64 30.78
C GLN A 580 -8.70 -22.04 30.84
N VAL A 581 -9.37 -21.74 31.95
CA VAL A 581 -10.83 -21.86 32.13
C VAL A 581 -11.42 -20.46 32.30
N HIS A 582 -12.34 -20.08 31.42
CA HIS A 582 -13.17 -18.89 31.62
C HIS A 582 -14.50 -19.31 32.22
N TRP A 583 -14.76 -18.85 33.44
CA TRP A 583 -16.06 -18.99 34.06
C TRP A 583 -16.99 -17.83 33.66
N ASN A 584 -18.20 -18.13 33.19
CA ASN A 584 -19.25 -17.16 32.90
C ASN A 584 -20.57 -17.63 33.52
N ARG A 585 -21.36 -16.71 34.08
CA ARG A 585 -22.72 -17.01 34.55
C ARG A 585 -23.75 -16.25 33.74
N ASN A 586 -24.54 -16.98 32.94
CA ASN A 586 -25.76 -16.48 32.33
C ASN A 586 -26.77 -16.12 33.43
N PHE A 587 -27.68 -15.20 33.12
CA PHE A 587 -28.66 -14.70 34.08
C PHE A 587 -30.07 -14.93 33.54
N SER A 588 -31.04 -15.17 34.43
CA SER A 588 -32.41 -15.52 34.03
C SER A 588 -32.41 -16.72 33.05
N ILE A 589 -33.05 -16.60 31.89
CA ILE A 589 -33.14 -17.58 30.81
C ILE A 589 -32.30 -17.16 29.59
N ASP A 590 -31.41 -16.16 29.77
CA ASP A 590 -30.80 -15.41 28.68
C ASP A 590 -29.33 -15.79 28.49
N ILE A 591 -28.96 -16.11 27.24
CA ILE A 591 -27.61 -16.54 26.87
C ILE A 591 -26.82 -15.29 26.46
N ASN A 592 -25.94 -14.83 27.36
CA ASN A 592 -25.26 -13.55 27.22
C ASN A 592 -24.18 -13.55 26.12
N TYR A 593 -23.77 -12.36 25.66
CA TYR A 593 -22.68 -12.19 24.68
C TYR A 593 -21.39 -12.91 25.06
N ARG A 594 -21.08 -12.97 26.37
CA ARG A 594 -19.83 -13.53 26.88
C ARG A 594 -19.68 -15.01 26.55
N THR A 595 -20.78 -15.75 26.44
CA THR A 595 -20.81 -17.12 25.94
C THR A 595 -20.20 -17.22 24.54
N PHE A 596 -20.55 -16.31 23.62
CA PHE A 596 -20.07 -16.32 22.24
C PHE A 596 -18.65 -15.75 22.11
N GLU A 597 -18.33 -14.69 22.85
CA GLU A 597 -17.01 -14.04 22.81
C GLU A 597 -15.90 -14.94 23.39
N THR A 598 -16.19 -15.68 24.47
CA THR A 598 -15.24 -16.63 25.07
C THR A 598 -14.84 -17.73 24.09
N LEU A 599 -15.85 -18.33 23.45
CA LEU A 599 -15.64 -19.33 22.40
C LEU A 599 -14.96 -18.71 21.18
N GLY A 600 -15.30 -17.46 20.83
CA GLY A 600 -14.64 -16.69 19.77
C GLY A 600 -13.15 -16.43 20.01
N CYS A 601 -12.70 -16.37 21.26
CA CYS A 601 -11.29 -16.31 21.63
C CYS A 601 -10.56 -17.67 21.60
N CYS A 602 -11.24 -18.79 21.28
CA CYS A 602 -10.72 -20.15 21.48
C CYS A 602 -10.31 -20.41 22.94
N THR A 603 -11.11 -19.90 23.89
CA THR A 603 -10.96 -20.16 25.32
C THR A 603 -12.03 -21.15 25.78
N PHE A 604 -11.65 -22.07 26.67
CA PHE A 604 -12.58 -23.03 27.25
C PHE A 604 -13.59 -22.31 28.14
N LEU A 605 -14.88 -22.52 27.85
CA LEU A 605 -16.00 -21.91 28.55
C LEU A 605 -16.63 -22.92 29.52
N LEU A 606 -16.68 -22.54 30.80
CA LEU A 606 -17.46 -23.20 31.83
C LEU A 606 -18.60 -22.26 32.27
N THR A 607 -19.85 -22.66 32.07
CA THR A 607 -21.01 -21.79 32.34
C THR A 607 -22.16 -22.53 33.00
N ASN A 608 -23.14 -21.85 33.60
CA ASN A 608 -24.27 -22.55 34.20
C ASN A 608 -25.21 -23.09 33.12
N TYR A 609 -25.89 -24.21 33.40
CA TYR A 609 -27.01 -24.62 32.57
C TYR A 609 -28.04 -23.50 32.47
N THR A 610 -28.51 -23.24 31.25
CA THR A 610 -29.43 -22.17 30.87
C THR A 610 -30.28 -22.72 29.73
N PRO A 611 -31.62 -22.74 29.84
CA PRO A 611 -32.48 -23.28 28.78
C PRO A 611 -32.20 -22.63 27.41
N GLY A 612 -32.17 -23.45 26.36
CA GLY A 612 -31.83 -23.00 25.01
C GLY A 612 -30.35 -23.10 24.65
N LEU A 613 -29.43 -23.33 25.61
CA LEU A 613 -28.02 -23.59 25.28
C LEU A 613 -27.89 -24.82 24.38
N GLU A 614 -28.67 -25.86 24.64
CA GLU A 614 -28.75 -27.10 23.84
C GLU A 614 -29.26 -26.89 22.41
N LYS A 615 -30.00 -25.79 22.13
CA LYS A 615 -30.40 -25.41 20.77
C LYS A 615 -29.28 -24.71 20.01
N LEU A 616 -28.32 -24.09 20.72
CA LEU A 616 -27.19 -23.37 20.12
C LEU A 616 -25.89 -24.19 20.12
N PHE A 617 -25.72 -25.12 21.06
CA PHE A 617 -24.45 -25.81 21.33
C PHE A 617 -24.64 -27.28 21.73
N THR A 618 -23.70 -28.12 21.34
CA THR A 618 -23.58 -29.47 21.90
C THR A 618 -22.82 -29.39 23.23
N LEU A 619 -23.54 -29.57 24.34
CA LEU A 619 -22.98 -29.52 25.69
C LEU A 619 -21.93 -30.62 25.90
N GLY A 620 -20.87 -30.33 26.64
CA GLY A 620 -19.70 -31.22 26.81
C GLY A 620 -18.76 -31.27 25.59
N LYS A 621 -19.17 -30.73 24.43
CA LYS A 621 -18.37 -30.72 23.20
C LYS A 621 -17.93 -29.32 22.78
N HIS A 622 -18.86 -28.36 22.77
CA HIS A 622 -18.58 -26.96 22.37
C HIS A 622 -18.30 -26.07 23.58
N LEU A 623 -18.90 -26.40 24.73
CA LEU A 623 -18.75 -25.72 26.02
C LEU A 623 -19.14 -26.71 27.13
N VAL A 624 -18.74 -26.44 28.37
CA VAL A 624 -19.13 -27.25 29.53
C VAL A 624 -20.13 -26.47 30.39
N VAL A 625 -21.19 -27.15 30.82
CA VAL A 625 -22.19 -26.59 31.74
C VAL A 625 -21.99 -27.10 33.17
N TYR A 626 -22.40 -26.32 34.16
CA TYR A 626 -22.53 -26.72 35.56
C TYR A 626 -23.93 -26.42 36.12
N GLU A 627 -24.37 -27.18 37.13
CA GLU A 627 -25.69 -27.02 37.75
C GLU A 627 -25.61 -26.54 39.22
N THR A 628 -24.71 -27.13 40.02
CA THR A 628 -24.54 -26.81 41.46
C THR A 628 -23.16 -26.19 41.76
N ARG A 629 -22.90 -25.79 43.01
CA ARG A 629 -21.56 -25.34 43.43
C ARG A 629 -20.55 -26.50 43.47
N ASP A 630 -20.96 -27.67 43.96
CA ASP A 630 -20.10 -28.85 44.03
C ASP A 630 -19.71 -29.35 42.62
N ASP A 631 -20.68 -29.38 41.69
CA ASP A 631 -20.45 -29.70 40.27
C ASP A 631 -19.54 -28.69 39.55
N LEU A 632 -19.64 -27.40 39.91
CA LEU A 632 -18.73 -26.37 39.42
C LEU A 632 -17.29 -26.62 39.88
N ASP A 633 -17.09 -26.94 41.16
CA ASP A 633 -15.77 -27.24 41.72
C ASP A 633 -15.14 -28.49 41.12
N GLU A 634 -15.91 -29.57 40.99
CA GLU A 634 -15.46 -30.82 40.37
C GLU A 634 -14.98 -30.55 38.93
N LYS A 635 -15.74 -29.77 38.16
CA LYS A 635 -15.40 -29.39 36.78
C LYS A 635 -14.18 -28.47 36.71
N ILE A 636 -14.03 -27.48 37.61
CA ILE A 636 -12.81 -26.65 37.65
C ILE A 636 -11.58 -27.52 37.95
N SER A 637 -11.65 -28.38 38.97
CA SER A 637 -10.58 -29.31 39.34
C SER A 637 -10.17 -30.22 38.18
N TYR A 638 -11.17 -30.81 37.51
CA TYR A 638 -10.98 -31.71 36.38
C TYR A 638 -10.34 -31.01 35.18
N TYR A 639 -10.93 -29.93 34.67
CA TYR A 639 -10.45 -29.31 33.43
C TYR A 639 -9.14 -28.53 33.61
N LEU A 640 -8.77 -28.10 34.83
CA LEU A 640 -7.42 -27.59 35.08
C LEU A 640 -6.34 -28.68 34.95
N THR A 641 -6.65 -29.91 35.37
CA THR A 641 -5.74 -31.07 35.30
C THR A 641 -5.78 -31.84 33.97
N HIS A 642 -6.80 -31.62 33.13
CA HIS A 642 -6.99 -32.29 31.83
C HIS A 642 -6.84 -31.30 30.64
N PRO A 643 -5.62 -30.78 30.37
CA PRO A 643 -5.42 -29.71 29.39
C PRO A 643 -5.73 -30.12 27.95
N GLU A 644 -5.47 -31.37 27.54
CA GLU A 644 -5.70 -31.80 26.16
C GLU A 644 -7.19 -31.78 25.78
N GLU A 645 -8.04 -32.31 26.66
CA GLU A 645 -9.50 -32.29 26.52
C GLU A 645 -10.06 -30.87 26.62
N ARG A 646 -9.60 -30.08 27.59
CA ARG A 646 -9.97 -28.67 27.74
C ARG A 646 -9.69 -27.88 26.45
N GLU A 647 -8.49 -28.01 25.89
CA GLU A 647 -8.13 -27.33 24.64
C GLU A 647 -8.86 -27.94 23.43
N GLN A 648 -9.23 -29.23 23.44
CA GLN A 648 -10.08 -29.83 22.41
C GLN A 648 -11.50 -29.23 22.43
N ILE A 649 -12.15 -29.13 23.58
CA ILE A 649 -13.47 -28.52 23.73
C ILE A 649 -13.42 -27.04 23.34
N ALA A 650 -12.38 -26.30 23.77
CA ALA A 650 -12.20 -24.90 23.38
C ALA A 650 -12.10 -24.72 21.85
N ARG A 651 -11.36 -25.60 21.16
CA ARG A 651 -11.26 -25.60 19.68
C ARG A 651 -12.59 -25.94 19.01
N GLN A 652 -13.30 -26.96 19.51
CA GLN A 652 -14.60 -27.36 18.97
C GLN A 652 -15.68 -26.28 19.16
N GLY A 653 -15.68 -25.58 20.30
CA GLY A 653 -16.54 -24.43 20.54
C GLY A 653 -16.21 -23.24 19.63
N TYR A 654 -14.92 -22.91 19.47
CA TYR A 654 -14.43 -21.88 18.55
C TYR A 654 -14.84 -22.13 17.09
N ASP A 655 -14.60 -23.33 16.58
CA ASP A 655 -15.00 -23.72 15.22
C ASP A 655 -16.52 -23.61 15.03
N HIS A 656 -17.30 -24.00 16.04
CA HIS A 656 -18.76 -23.90 16.01
C HIS A 656 -19.28 -22.46 16.02
N VAL A 657 -18.74 -21.56 16.87
CA VAL A 657 -19.18 -20.15 16.85
C VAL A 657 -18.73 -19.42 15.59
N ARG A 658 -17.52 -19.68 15.08
CA ARG A 658 -17.07 -19.15 13.77
C ARG A 658 -18.00 -19.57 12.64
N LYS A 659 -18.49 -20.80 12.68
CA LYS A 659 -19.39 -21.33 11.64
C LYS A 659 -20.83 -20.82 11.77
N ASN A 660 -21.35 -20.60 12.99
CA ASN A 660 -22.79 -20.42 13.19
C ASN A 660 -23.22 -19.14 13.95
N HIS A 661 -22.35 -18.47 14.72
CA HIS A 661 -22.76 -17.40 15.67
C HIS A 661 -21.98 -16.08 15.57
N LYS A 662 -21.66 -15.62 14.35
CA LYS A 662 -21.09 -14.29 14.09
C LYS A 662 -22.18 -13.25 13.80
N TYR A 663 -21.92 -11.96 14.07
CA TYR A 663 -22.80 -10.86 13.65
C TYR A 663 -23.12 -10.87 12.14
N ILE A 664 -22.21 -11.42 11.34
CA ILE A 664 -22.40 -11.73 9.91
C ILE A 664 -23.69 -12.53 9.66
N HIS A 665 -23.91 -13.65 10.35
CA HIS A 665 -25.10 -14.47 10.11
C HIS A 665 -26.37 -13.78 10.62
N ARG A 666 -26.26 -12.95 11.66
CA ARG A 666 -27.38 -12.13 12.14
C ARG A 666 -27.75 -11.06 11.12
N ALA A 667 -26.78 -10.42 10.50
CA ALA A 667 -27.01 -9.49 9.41
C ALA A 667 -27.66 -10.20 8.19
N GLU A 668 -27.24 -11.41 7.82
CA GLU A 668 -27.90 -12.22 6.79
C GLU A 668 -29.39 -12.47 7.12
N GLN A 669 -29.68 -12.94 8.34
CA GLN A 669 -31.04 -13.18 8.82
C GLN A 669 -31.90 -11.91 8.88
N ILE A 670 -31.31 -10.77 9.27
CA ILE A 670 -31.98 -9.46 9.30
C ILE A 670 -32.27 -8.96 7.87
N LEU A 671 -31.32 -9.10 6.93
CA LEU A 671 -31.50 -8.71 5.54
C LEU A 671 -32.61 -9.51 4.84
N ASP A 672 -32.63 -10.83 5.06
CA ASP A 672 -33.64 -11.73 4.50
C ASP A 672 -35.06 -11.34 4.98
N ALA A 673 -35.23 -11.19 6.29
CA ALA A 673 -36.49 -10.75 6.89
C ALA A 673 -36.92 -9.33 6.45
N LEU A 674 -35.97 -8.41 6.18
CA LEU A 674 -36.25 -7.09 5.62
C LEU A 674 -36.52 -7.09 4.09
N GLY A 675 -36.50 -8.24 3.41
CA GLY A 675 -36.73 -8.33 1.96
C GLY A 675 -35.56 -7.82 1.10
N PHE A 676 -34.32 -7.99 1.58
CA PHE A 676 -33.11 -7.67 0.82
C PHE A 676 -32.58 -8.94 0.14
N THR A 677 -32.78 -9.03 -1.18
CA THR A 677 -32.20 -10.10 -1.99
C THR A 677 -30.67 -9.98 -2.05
N VAL A 678 -29.95 -10.86 -1.37
CA VAL A 678 -28.47 -10.96 -1.41
C VAL A 678 -28.01 -11.67 -2.69
N SER A 679 -28.53 -11.24 -3.85
CA SER A 679 -28.25 -11.81 -5.16
C SER A 679 -26.95 -11.27 -5.75
N ASP A 680 -25.84 -11.45 -5.03
CA ASP A 680 -24.46 -11.22 -5.49
C ASP A 680 -23.41 -12.00 -4.66
N ALA A 681 -23.83 -13.08 -3.99
CA ALA A 681 -23.02 -13.90 -3.08
C ALA A 681 -21.77 -14.57 -3.70
N VAL A 682 -21.55 -14.43 -5.02
CA VAL A 682 -20.36 -14.88 -5.75
C VAL A 682 -19.08 -14.19 -5.25
N HIS A 683 -19.16 -12.96 -4.75
CA HIS A 683 -18.01 -12.26 -4.15
C HIS A 683 -17.76 -12.59 -2.67
N TYR A 684 -18.72 -13.25 -2.01
CA TYR A 684 -18.74 -13.35 -0.55
C TYR A 684 -17.92 -14.53 -0.03
N SER A 685 -18.11 -15.72 -0.61
CA SER A 685 -17.30 -16.91 -0.31
C SER A 685 -15.81 -16.62 -0.48
N GLN A 686 -15.42 -15.92 -1.55
CA GLN A 686 -14.04 -15.58 -1.86
C GLN A 686 -13.38 -14.72 -0.77
N ARG A 687 -14.05 -13.72 -0.17
CA ARG A 687 -13.42 -12.83 0.82
C ARG A 687 -13.20 -13.50 2.18
N ILE A 688 -14.14 -14.33 2.64
CA ILE A 688 -13.97 -15.11 3.87
C ILE A 688 -12.88 -16.17 3.66
N GLN A 689 -12.94 -16.89 2.53
CA GLN A 689 -11.91 -17.85 2.16
C GLN A 689 -10.53 -17.16 2.07
N ILE A 690 -10.42 -15.96 1.50
CA ILE A 690 -9.17 -15.19 1.48
C ILE A 690 -8.72 -14.78 2.90
N TYR A 691 -9.61 -14.39 3.83
CA TYR A 691 -9.20 -14.07 5.21
C TYR A 691 -8.63 -15.30 5.92
N GLU A 692 -9.35 -16.42 5.89
CA GLU A 692 -8.97 -17.64 6.60
C GLU A 692 -7.78 -18.36 5.92
N ILE A 693 -7.72 -18.36 4.58
CA ILE A 693 -6.51 -18.75 3.84
C ILE A 693 -5.36 -17.81 4.19
N THR A 694 -5.56 -16.49 4.34
CA THR A 694 -4.44 -15.59 4.70
C THR A 694 -3.91 -15.89 6.09
N GLN A 695 -4.76 -16.03 7.11
CA GLN A 695 -4.32 -16.43 8.46
C GLN A 695 -3.63 -17.80 8.45
N ARG A 696 -4.15 -18.78 7.70
CA ARG A 696 -3.54 -20.10 7.55
C ARG A 696 -2.23 -20.07 6.77
N MET A 697 -2.11 -19.23 5.73
CA MET A 697 -0.85 -19.01 5.02
C MET A 697 0.19 -18.37 5.95
N ILE A 698 -0.24 -17.47 6.85
CA ILE A 698 0.66 -16.87 7.83
C ILE A 698 1.15 -17.91 8.84
N SER A 699 0.28 -18.80 9.33
CA SER A 699 0.69 -19.79 10.34
C SER A 699 1.52 -20.96 9.81
N ILE A 700 1.51 -21.25 8.50
CA ILE A 700 2.30 -22.34 7.88
C ILE A 700 3.65 -21.91 7.29
N LYS A 701 3.96 -20.61 7.25
CA LYS A 701 5.22 -20.09 6.69
C LYS A 701 6.23 -19.83 7.79
N GLU A 702 7.50 -19.99 7.44
CA GLU A 702 8.63 -19.45 8.20
C GLU A 702 8.91 -18.03 7.71
N TYR A 703 9.25 -17.13 8.64
CA TYR A 703 9.59 -15.74 8.34
C TYR A 703 11.05 -15.45 8.67
N LEU A 704 11.72 -14.68 7.82
CA LEU A 704 13.12 -14.30 8.01
C LEU A 704 13.27 -12.78 7.94
N PHE A 705 13.50 -12.14 9.08
CA PHE A 705 13.74 -10.69 9.13
C PHE A 705 15.25 -10.42 9.13
N VAL A 706 15.73 -9.70 8.12
CA VAL A 706 17.12 -9.22 8.02
C VAL A 706 17.17 -7.78 8.50
N SER A 707 17.65 -7.61 9.73
CA SER A 707 17.64 -6.38 10.53
C SER A 707 19.06 -5.86 10.77
N GLY A 708 19.19 -4.62 11.24
CA GLY A 708 20.48 -3.99 11.58
C GLY A 708 20.45 -2.52 11.22
N ALA A 709 21.16 -1.62 11.91
CA ALA A 709 21.02 -0.19 11.65
C ALA A 709 21.44 0.22 10.20
N THR A 710 21.13 1.42 9.75
CA THR A 710 21.37 1.84 8.34
C THR A 710 22.85 1.66 7.94
N LYS A 711 23.17 1.31 6.67
CA LYS A 711 24.55 0.95 6.26
C LYS A 711 25.23 -0.23 6.99
N SER A 712 24.55 -1.00 7.85
CA SER A 712 25.07 -2.24 8.47
C SER A 712 25.39 -3.37 7.48
N GLY A 713 24.86 -3.30 6.26
CA GLY A 713 25.10 -4.29 5.20
C GLY A 713 23.95 -5.29 4.97
N THR A 714 22.78 -5.08 5.58
CA THR A 714 21.58 -5.92 5.42
C THR A 714 21.24 -6.26 3.97
N THR A 715 21.39 -5.30 3.03
CA THR A 715 21.19 -5.52 1.60
C THR A 715 22.20 -6.48 0.97
N LEU A 716 23.46 -6.49 1.41
CA LEU A 716 24.48 -7.45 0.94
C LEU A 716 24.09 -8.87 1.34
N LEU A 717 23.69 -9.07 2.60
CA LEU A 717 23.24 -10.38 3.06
C LEU A 717 21.96 -10.82 2.36
N ALA A 718 20.96 -9.96 2.26
CA ALA A 718 19.70 -10.29 1.60
C ALA A 718 19.90 -10.66 0.12
N ASN A 719 20.76 -9.95 -0.61
CA ASN A 719 21.12 -10.31 -1.99
C ASN A 719 21.72 -11.72 -2.06
N ALA A 720 22.67 -12.06 -1.19
CA ALA A 720 23.29 -13.39 -1.19
C ALA A 720 22.30 -14.51 -0.78
N LEU A 721 21.48 -14.28 0.25
CA LEU A 721 20.43 -15.23 0.65
C LEU A 721 19.34 -15.40 -0.41
N SER A 722 19.13 -14.40 -1.26
CA SER A 722 18.12 -14.42 -2.31
C SER A 722 18.43 -15.39 -3.47
N PHE A 723 19.65 -15.94 -3.53
CA PHE A 723 20.01 -17.06 -4.41
C PHE A 723 19.50 -18.42 -3.89
N SER A 724 19.02 -18.51 -2.65
CA SER A 724 18.40 -19.73 -2.13
C SER A 724 17.06 -19.99 -2.81
N GLU A 725 16.87 -21.21 -3.30
CA GLU A 725 15.58 -21.69 -3.82
C GLU A 725 14.50 -21.74 -2.72
N ARG A 726 14.90 -21.75 -1.44
CA ARG A 726 13.98 -21.84 -0.28
C ARG A 726 13.60 -20.49 0.35
N VAL A 727 14.32 -19.40 0.03
CA VAL A 727 14.07 -18.07 0.62
C VAL A 727 13.52 -17.08 -0.42
N SER A 728 12.42 -16.42 -0.09
CA SER A 728 11.77 -15.38 -0.90
C SER A 728 11.88 -14.03 -0.20
N PHE A 729 12.78 -13.14 -0.64
CA PHE A 729 12.74 -11.74 -0.22
C PHE A 729 11.64 -10.96 -0.94
N LEU A 730 11.16 -9.88 -0.34
CA LEU A 730 10.36 -8.88 -1.04
C LEU A 730 11.13 -8.37 -2.26
N ARG A 731 10.64 -8.63 -3.47
CA ARG A 731 11.19 -8.09 -4.71
C ARG A 731 10.14 -7.31 -5.50
N ASN A 732 10.52 -6.14 -6.00
CA ASN A 732 9.69 -5.36 -6.91
C ASN A 732 9.59 -5.97 -8.33
N ALA A 733 8.88 -5.28 -9.22
CA ALA A 733 8.70 -5.68 -10.61
C ALA A 733 10.01 -5.77 -11.42
N ASP A 734 11.10 -5.14 -10.96
CA ASP A 734 12.45 -5.25 -11.54
C ASP A 734 13.25 -6.42 -10.94
N GLY A 735 12.80 -6.98 -9.81
CA GLY A 735 13.51 -8.01 -9.05
C GLY A 735 14.44 -7.46 -7.96
N LYS A 736 14.47 -6.15 -7.71
CA LYS A 736 15.29 -5.56 -6.63
C LYS A 736 14.65 -5.83 -5.27
N ILE A 737 15.48 -6.08 -4.26
CA ILE A 737 15.01 -6.34 -2.90
C ILE A 737 14.46 -5.05 -2.28
N GLU A 738 13.15 -5.00 -2.10
CA GLU A 738 12.45 -3.91 -1.42
C GLU A 738 12.71 -3.95 0.09
N GLU A 739 12.44 -2.84 0.77
CA GLU A 739 12.37 -2.83 2.23
C GLU A 739 10.90 -2.80 2.67
N GLY A 740 10.50 -3.77 3.46
CA GLY A 740 9.11 -3.98 3.90
C GLY A 740 8.52 -2.77 4.60
N GLN A 741 9.34 -1.95 5.24
CA GLN A 741 8.93 -0.67 5.84
C GLN A 741 8.32 0.33 4.84
N TRP A 742 8.77 0.37 3.57
CA TRP A 742 8.30 1.34 2.57
C TRP A 742 7.07 0.90 1.78
N VAL A 743 6.81 -0.42 1.74
CA VAL A 743 5.73 -1.02 0.93
C VAL A 743 4.50 -1.42 1.75
N GLN A 744 4.42 -0.97 3.01
CA GLN A 744 3.32 -1.24 3.95
C GLN A 744 2.57 0.03 4.38
N ASP A 745 1.38 -0.14 4.96
CA ASP A 745 0.45 0.93 5.33
C ASP A 745 -0.09 0.83 6.77
N VAL A 746 0.58 0.05 7.64
CA VAL A 746 0.20 -0.22 9.03
C VAL A 746 0.86 0.75 10.00
N TYR A 747 2.15 1.04 9.83
CA TYR A 747 2.88 2.06 10.62
C TYR A 747 3.41 3.17 9.70
N GLU A 748 3.21 4.43 10.10
CA GLU A 748 3.52 5.60 9.25
C GLU A 748 5.02 5.82 9.04
N TRP A 749 5.83 5.44 10.03
CA TRP A 749 7.27 5.67 10.09
C TRP A 749 8.05 4.61 9.30
N GLY A 750 7.74 4.63 8.00
CA GLY A 750 8.38 3.97 6.87
C GLY A 750 8.19 4.80 5.59
N LYS A 751 7.97 6.12 5.72
CA LYS A 751 7.73 7.09 4.63
C LYS A 751 8.64 8.32 4.66
N GLY A 752 9.74 8.26 5.41
CA GLY A 752 10.80 9.28 5.33
C GLY A 752 11.52 9.56 6.64
N ASN A 753 10.94 9.21 7.79
CA ASN A 753 11.66 9.33 9.06
C ASN A 753 12.56 8.11 9.30
N GLN A 754 13.78 8.34 9.78
CA GLN A 754 14.81 7.33 10.07
C GLN A 754 15.31 7.36 11.52
N ASP A 755 14.70 8.21 12.36
CA ASP A 755 15.11 8.41 13.75
C ASP A 755 15.03 7.10 14.56
N LEU A 756 16.15 6.73 15.19
CA LEU A 756 16.27 5.54 16.04
C LEU A 756 16.13 5.96 17.51
N THR A 757 14.90 6.32 17.90
CA THR A 757 14.54 6.81 19.24
C THR A 757 13.49 5.92 19.92
N GLU A 758 13.35 6.07 21.24
CA GLU A 758 12.44 5.27 22.08
C GLU A 758 10.97 5.37 21.63
N GLU A 759 10.57 6.54 21.11
CA GLU A 759 9.23 6.79 20.54
C GLU A 759 8.88 5.83 19.39
N TYR A 760 9.87 5.34 18.65
CA TYR A 760 9.69 4.43 17.51
C TYR A 760 10.02 2.96 17.83
N HIS A 761 10.35 2.62 19.09
CA HIS A 761 10.57 1.24 19.52
C HIS A 761 9.22 0.51 19.60
N MET A 762 9.02 -0.50 18.75
CA MET A 762 7.77 -1.27 18.69
C MET A 762 7.95 -2.67 19.30
N THR A 763 7.19 -2.95 20.37
CA THR A 763 7.09 -4.26 21.03
C THR A 763 5.77 -4.97 20.71
N GLU A 764 5.57 -6.17 21.25
CA GLU A 764 4.32 -6.94 21.18
C GLU A 764 3.11 -6.23 21.82
N ASP A 765 3.34 -5.28 22.72
CA ASP A 765 2.30 -4.50 23.41
C ASP A 765 1.83 -3.28 22.59
N HIS A 766 2.50 -2.97 21.48
CA HIS A 766 2.19 -1.80 20.66
C HIS A 766 0.74 -1.88 20.12
N PRO A 767 -0.07 -0.79 20.13
CA PRO A 767 -1.48 -0.83 19.72
C PRO A 767 -1.73 -1.36 18.29
N LEU A 768 -0.72 -1.28 17.41
CA LEU A 768 -0.79 -1.82 16.05
C LEU A 768 -0.56 -3.35 15.97
N ALA A 769 -0.23 -4.05 17.06
CA ALA A 769 0.06 -5.48 17.11
C ALA A 769 -1.22 -6.34 17.06
N THR A 770 -2.07 -6.13 16.05
CA THR A 770 -3.39 -6.75 15.91
C THR A 770 -3.43 -7.80 14.79
N ALA A 771 -4.41 -8.71 14.86
CA ALA A 771 -4.65 -9.70 13.82
C ALA A 771 -5.04 -9.07 12.46
N GLU A 772 -5.69 -7.90 12.46
CA GLU A 772 -5.99 -7.15 11.24
C GLU A 772 -4.72 -6.56 10.62
N ASN A 773 -3.88 -5.91 11.43
CA ASN A 773 -2.63 -5.32 10.95
C ASN A 773 -1.61 -6.39 10.52
N ARG A 774 -1.61 -7.57 11.15
CA ARG A 774 -0.91 -8.76 10.65
C ARG A 774 -1.30 -9.07 9.20
N ILE A 775 -2.60 -9.11 8.91
CA ILE A 775 -3.11 -9.37 7.56
C ILE A 775 -2.78 -8.21 6.61
N ARG A 776 -2.86 -6.94 7.03
CA ARG A 776 -2.46 -5.79 6.19
C ARG A 776 -0.97 -5.86 5.83
N LEU A 777 -0.08 -6.00 6.80
CA LEU A 777 1.36 -6.18 6.57
C LEU A 777 1.64 -7.37 5.65
N TYR A 778 1.05 -8.53 5.93
CA TYR A 778 1.19 -9.69 5.05
C TYR A 778 0.68 -9.40 3.62
N ARG A 779 -0.47 -8.74 3.43
CA ARG A 779 -1.02 -8.40 2.11
C ARG A 779 -0.24 -7.31 1.35
N CYS A 780 0.39 -6.39 2.07
CA CYS A 780 1.34 -5.43 1.52
C CYS A 780 2.56 -6.17 0.96
N TRP A 781 3.14 -7.06 1.76
CA TRP A 781 4.33 -7.84 1.43
C TRP A 781 4.10 -8.97 0.42
N LEU A 782 2.92 -9.58 0.43
CA LEU A 782 2.49 -10.70 -0.43
C LEU A 782 2.73 -10.45 -1.92
N ARG A 783 2.60 -9.20 -2.37
CA ARG A 783 2.76 -8.79 -3.77
C ARG A 783 4.21 -8.87 -4.27
N TYR A 784 5.16 -8.92 -3.34
CA TYR A 784 6.59 -8.91 -3.59
C TYR A 784 7.27 -10.25 -3.26
N TRP A 785 6.53 -11.21 -2.69
CA TRP A 785 7.03 -12.54 -2.34
C TRP A 785 6.67 -13.60 -3.38
N ASP A 786 7.61 -14.52 -3.64
CA ASP A 786 7.30 -15.83 -4.20
C ASP A 786 6.77 -16.76 -3.10
N ILE A 787 5.45 -16.82 -2.97
CA ILE A 787 4.75 -17.65 -1.98
C ILE A 787 4.97 -19.16 -2.15
N LYS A 788 5.57 -19.63 -3.25
CA LYS A 788 5.90 -21.06 -3.41
C LYS A 788 7.05 -21.45 -2.49
N LYS A 789 7.96 -20.51 -2.16
CA LYS A 789 9.08 -20.76 -1.26
C LYS A 789 8.61 -20.92 0.20
N PRO A 790 9.22 -21.82 0.99
CA PRO A 790 8.81 -22.06 2.37
C PRO A 790 9.12 -20.88 3.31
N ILE A 791 10.20 -20.14 3.06
CA ILE A 791 10.67 -19.05 3.93
C ILE A 791 10.42 -17.71 3.26
N LEU A 792 9.61 -16.87 3.90
CA LEU A 792 9.26 -15.52 3.45
C LEU A 792 10.12 -14.49 4.19
N ALA A 793 11.00 -13.82 3.46
CA ALA A 793 12.01 -12.94 4.03
C ALA A 793 11.70 -11.46 3.79
N GLU A 794 11.95 -10.66 4.80
CA GLU A 794 11.81 -9.21 4.76
C GLU A 794 13.12 -8.58 5.25
N LYS A 795 13.58 -7.53 4.57
CA LYS A 795 14.83 -6.84 4.88
C LYS A 795 14.52 -5.37 5.05
N SER A 796 14.54 -4.87 6.27
CA SER A 796 14.47 -3.44 6.58
C SER A 796 15.45 -3.16 7.72
N PRO A 797 16.42 -2.23 7.56
CA PRO A 797 17.39 -1.93 8.60
C PRO A 797 16.75 -1.67 9.98
N HIS A 798 15.78 -0.74 10.00
CA HIS A 798 15.06 -0.28 11.20
C HIS A 798 14.19 -1.36 11.88
N ASN A 799 14.12 -2.59 11.37
CA ASN A 799 13.53 -3.72 12.11
C ASN A 799 14.30 -4.04 13.39
N ILE A 800 15.53 -3.56 13.55
CA ILE A 800 16.32 -3.68 14.78
C ILE A 800 15.58 -3.12 16.02
N ILE A 801 14.72 -2.11 15.85
CA ILE A 801 13.87 -1.54 16.93
C ILE A 801 12.41 -2.01 16.84
N LYS A 802 12.13 -3.09 16.10
CA LYS A 802 10.78 -3.64 15.87
C LYS A 802 10.74 -5.17 15.99
N THR A 803 11.79 -5.78 16.53
CA THR A 803 11.97 -7.25 16.52
C THR A 803 10.83 -7.97 17.25
N ARG A 804 10.50 -7.51 18.46
CA ARG A 804 9.39 -8.02 19.26
C ARG A 804 8.02 -7.81 18.61
N PHE A 805 7.75 -6.61 18.07
CA PHE A 805 6.52 -6.33 17.31
C PHE A 805 6.35 -7.26 16.10
N LEU A 806 7.41 -7.45 15.30
CA LEU A 806 7.39 -8.33 14.14
C LEU A 806 7.20 -9.80 14.54
N GLN A 807 7.80 -10.25 15.65
CA GLN A 807 7.58 -11.60 16.19
C GLN A 807 6.13 -11.82 16.65
N ALA A 808 5.50 -10.83 17.29
CA ALA A 808 4.10 -10.91 17.70
C ALA A 808 3.12 -11.02 16.51
N LEU A 809 3.47 -10.40 15.38
CA LEU A 809 2.70 -10.53 14.14
C LEU A 809 3.03 -11.81 13.37
N PHE A 810 4.28 -12.28 13.39
CA PHE A 810 4.75 -13.41 12.61
C PHE A 810 5.48 -14.42 13.53
N PRO A 811 4.76 -15.27 14.28
CA PRO A 811 5.34 -16.05 15.37
C PRO A 811 6.42 -17.07 14.95
N ASN A 812 6.40 -17.54 13.70
CA ASN A 812 7.43 -18.40 13.12
C ASN A 812 8.59 -17.57 12.53
N SER A 813 9.03 -16.51 13.22
CA SER A 813 10.04 -15.58 12.74
C SER A 813 11.44 -15.89 13.27
N LYS A 814 12.42 -15.86 12.37
CA LYS A 814 13.86 -15.86 12.66
C LYS A 814 14.43 -14.48 12.32
N PHE A 815 15.29 -13.95 13.18
CA PHE A 815 15.93 -12.65 12.97
C PHE A 815 17.43 -12.83 12.66
N ILE A 816 17.92 -12.31 11.53
CA ILE A 816 19.36 -12.13 11.33
C ILE A 816 19.66 -10.65 11.49
N ILE A 817 20.51 -10.34 12.45
CA ILE A 817 20.76 -8.98 12.89
C ILE A 817 22.21 -8.63 12.58
N LEU A 818 22.40 -7.80 11.55
CA LEU A 818 23.73 -7.31 11.21
C LEU A 818 24.12 -6.19 12.16
N VAL A 819 25.20 -6.42 12.90
CA VAL A 819 25.93 -5.39 13.63
C VAL A 819 27.12 -4.95 12.78
N ARG A 820 27.48 -3.67 12.88
CA ARG A 820 28.67 -3.08 12.24
C ARG A 820 29.28 -2.08 13.20
N ASN A 821 30.58 -1.84 13.13
CA ASN A 821 31.24 -0.81 13.93
C ASN A 821 30.50 0.55 13.82
N GLY A 822 30.09 1.12 14.97
CA GLY A 822 29.23 2.30 15.03
C GLY A 822 29.83 3.55 14.41
N VAL A 823 31.13 3.79 14.59
CA VAL A 823 31.84 4.93 14.01
C VAL A 823 31.90 4.82 12.49
N VAL A 824 32.16 3.61 11.96
CA VAL A 824 32.15 3.35 10.51
C VAL A 824 30.75 3.55 9.92
N GLN A 825 29.71 3.10 10.63
CA GLN A 825 28.32 3.22 10.18
C GLN A 825 27.85 4.68 10.18
N ALA A 826 28.02 5.39 11.30
CA ALA A 826 27.66 6.79 11.49
C ALA A 826 28.34 7.72 10.47
N THR A 827 29.60 7.43 10.13
CA THR A 827 30.31 8.17 9.06
C THR A 827 29.63 7.99 7.69
N GLY A 828 29.19 6.77 7.37
CA GLY A 828 28.49 6.48 6.11
C GLY A 828 27.10 7.11 6.01
N GLU A 829 26.42 7.32 7.13
CA GLU A 829 25.13 8.01 7.22
C GLU A 829 25.30 9.53 7.12
N THR A 830 26.24 10.09 7.89
CA THR A 830 26.63 11.53 7.86
C THR A 830 26.86 12.03 6.44
N LEU A 831 27.65 11.30 5.65
CA LEU A 831 28.00 11.71 4.29
C LEU A 831 26.82 11.65 3.31
N GLN A 832 25.90 10.69 3.48
CA GLN A 832 24.72 10.56 2.61
C GLN A 832 23.60 11.55 2.98
N GLN A 833 23.42 11.80 4.29
CA GLN A 833 22.25 12.55 4.80
C GLN A 833 22.59 13.99 5.24
N LYS A 834 23.88 14.37 5.25
CA LYS A 834 24.37 15.65 5.78
C LYS A 834 23.97 15.90 7.25
N ARG A 835 23.83 14.83 8.04
CA ARG A 835 23.51 14.86 9.49
C ARG A 835 24.81 14.88 10.32
N SER A 836 24.72 15.34 11.56
CA SER A 836 25.88 15.35 12.48
C SER A 836 26.38 13.93 12.76
N PRO A 837 27.71 13.68 12.73
CA PRO A 837 28.26 12.36 13.03
C PRO A 837 28.00 11.92 14.47
N LEU A 838 27.94 12.87 15.42
CA LEU A 838 27.63 12.58 16.82
C LEU A 838 26.17 12.14 17.00
N VAL A 839 25.25 12.71 16.23
CA VAL A 839 23.83 12.30 16.22
C VAL A 839 23.70 10.88 15.63
N CYS A 840 24.36 10.59 14.51
CA CYS A 840 24.34 9.25 13.92
C CYS A 840 24.98 8.22 14.86
N CYS A 841 26.05 8.57 15.58
CA CYS A 841 26.62 7.72 16.64
C CYS A 841 25.62 7.46 17.79
N GLN A 842 24.87 8.47 18.23
CA GLN A 842 23.88 8.30 19.30
C GLN A 842 22.69 7.45 18.86
N GLU A 843 22.17 7.67 17.65
CA GLU A 843 21.11 6.85 17.05
C GLU A 843 21.53 5.38 16.88
N TRP A 844 22.80 5.16 16.50
CA TRP A 844 23.40 3.82 16.49
C TRP A 844 23.34 3.19 17.88
N VAL A 845 23.86 3.87 18.92
CA VAL A 845 23.85 3.37 20.31
C VAL A 845 22.43 3.05 20.77
N ASN A 846 21.48 3.98 20.56
CA ASN A 846 20.08 3.81 20.94
C ASN A 846 19.48 2.52 20.34
N ALA A 847 19.68 2.31 19.02
CA ALA A 847 19.14 1.14 18.32
C ALA A 847 19.68 -0.19 18.87
N TYR A 848 20.98 -0.26 19.18
CA TYR A 848 21.55 -1.48 19.76
C TYR A 848 21.22 -1.63 21.25
N GLN A 849 21.00 -0.56 22.01
CA GLN A 849 20.46 -0.64 23.38
C GLN A 849 19.01 -1.15 23.40
N MET A 850 18.15 -0.66 22.50
CA MET A 850 16.79 -1.19 22.29
C MET A 850 16.84 -2.67 21.93
N LEU A 851 17.68 -3.05 20.96
CA LEU A 851 17.91 -4.44 20.59
C LEU A 851 18.31 -5.30 21.80
N MET A 852 19.27 -4.85 22.61
CA MET A 852 19.75 -5.62 23.77
C MET A 852 18.67 -5.82 24.84
N ARG A 853 17.69 -4.92 24.96
CA ARG A 853 16.46 -5.14 25.76
C ARG A 853 15.50 -6.12 25.08
N ASP A 854 15.47 -6.18 23.75
CA ASP A 854 14.60 -7.09 22.99
C ASP A 854 15.12 -8.53 22.93
N LEU A 855 16.44 -8.76 22.82
CA LEU A 855 17.03 -10.10 22.63
C LEU A 855 16.54 -11.19 23.61
N PRO A 856 16.32 -10.92 24.92
CA PRO A 856 15.79 -11.92 25.84
C PRO A 856 14.36 -12.39 25.53
N HIS A 857 13.62 -11.63 24.72
CA HIS A 857 12.22 -11.90 24.34
C HIS A 857 12.10 -12.52 22.93
N LEU A 858 13.21 -12.70 22.20
CA LEU A 858 13.20 -13.27 20.85
C LEU A 858 13.39 -14.79 20.87
N ASN A 859 12.54 -15.51 20.13
CA ASN A 859 12.54 -16.97 20.03
C ASN A 859 13.75 -17.49 19.25
N GLU A 860 14.03 -16.90 18.08
CA GLU A 860 15.12 -17.28 17.19
C GLU A 860 15.82 -16.06 16.59
N TYR A 861 17.09 -15.85 16.94
CA TYR A 861 17.92 -14.81 16.34
C TYR A 861 19.37 -15.24 16.13
N LEU A 862 20.04 -14.60 15.18
CA LEU A 862 21.47 -14.71 14.90
C LEU A 862 22.07 -13.33 14.71
N ILE A 863 23.03 -12.95 15.54
CA ILE A 863 23.81 -11.72 15.37
C ILE A 863 25.00 -12.02 14.45
N VAL A 864 25.21 -11.19 13.43
CA VAL A 864 26.28 -11.33 12.45
C VAL A 864 27.04 -10.01 12.36
N ARG A 865 28.35 -10.00 12.57
CA ARG A 865 29.16 -8.81 12.33
C ARG A 865 29.39 -8.65 10.82
N TYR A 866 29.21 -7.45 10.29
CA TYR A 866 29.53 -7.13 8.90
C TYR A 866 30.98 -7.51 8.54
N GLU A 867 31.89 -7.33 9.49
CA GLU A 867 33.31 -7.66 9.36
C GLU A 867 33.54 -9.20 9.29
N ASP A 868 32.73 -10.03 9.93
CA ASP A 868 32.81 -11.50 9.77
C ASP A 868 32.16 -11.97 8.46
N LEU A 869 31.14 -11.25 7.98
CA LEU A 869 30.48 -11.50 6.69
C LEU A 869 31.43 -11.23 5.50
N THR A 870 32.37 -10.29 5.65
CA THR A 870 33.35 -9.95 4.60
C THR A 870 34.67 -10.69 4.74
N ASN A 871 35.20 -10.89 5.95
CA ASN A 871 36.50 -11.55 6.15
C ASN A 871 36.42 -13.08 6.18
N ASN A 872 35.33 -13.65 6.68
CA ASN A 872 35.15 -15.10 6.86
C ASN A 872 33.94 -15.63 6.07
N VAL A 873 33.78 -15.14 4.82
CA VAL A 873 32.57 -15.30 3.98
C VAL A 873 31.96 -16.70 4.06
N GLU A 874 32.70 -17.76 3.70
CA GLU A 874 32.16 -19.13 3.71
C GLU A 874 31.69 -19.57 5.09
N ALA A 875 32.55 -19.50 6.11
CA ALA A 875 32.21 -19.94 7.47
C ALA A 875 31.07 -19.12 8.11
N THR A 876 30.91 -17.86 7.72
CA THR A 876 29.79 -17.00 8.16
C THR A 876 28.50 -17.38 7.42
N PHE A 877 28.54 -17.56 6.09
CA PHE A 877 27.38 -18.01 5.32
C PHE A 877 26.92 -19.43 5.70
N ASP A 878 27.83 -20.33 6.05
CA ASP A 878 27.49 -21.69 6.48
C ASP A 878 26.69 -21.71 7.78
N LYS A 879 27.08 -20.86 8.75
CA LYS A 879 26.32 -20.65 9.99
C LYS A 879 24.95 -20.03 9.71
N ILE A 880 24.90 -19.03 8.84
CA ILE A 880 23.63 -18.39 8.44
C ILE A 880 22.70 -19.42 7.77
N CYS A 881 23.21 -20.23 6.84
CA CYS A 881 22.42 -21.27 6.18
C CYS A 881 21.92 -22.33 7.20
N LYS A 882 22.78 -22.74 8.14
CA LYS A 882 22.43 -23.65 9.24
C LYS A 882 21.33 -23.08 10.15
N PHE A 883 21.43 -21.81 10.54
CA PHE A 883 20.45 -21.10 11.37
C PHE A 883 19.09 -20.96 10.67
N ILE A 884 19.10 -20.54 9.40
CA ILE A 884 17.86 -20.44 8.61
C ILE A 884 17.25 -21.84 8.38
N GLY A 885 18.09 -22.89 8.23
CA GLY A 885 17.66 -24.26 7.92
C GLY A 885 17.63 -24.56 6.42
N ILE A 886 18.53 -23.96 5.63
CA ILE A 886 18.63 -24.09 4.17
C ILE A 886 19.94 -24.76 3.72
N PRO A 887 19.99 -25.35 2.51
CA PRO A 887 21.24 -25.85 1.93
C PRO A 887 22.31 -24.76 1.80
N ARG A 888 23.58 -25.17 1.81
CA ARG A 888 24.75 -24.29 1.62
C ARG A 888 24.62 -23.53 0.30
N ILE A 889 24.65 -22.20 0.37
CA ILE A 889 24.70 -21.34 -0.82
C ILE A 889 26.16 -21.25 -1.28
N ASN A 890 26.47 -21.75 -2.48
CA ASN A 890 27.77 -21.48 -3.09
C ASN A 890 27.79 -20.04 -3.60
N VAL A 891 28.44 -19.17 -2.82
CA VAL A 891 28.54 -17.74 -3.11
C VAL A 891 29.61 -17.42 -4.16
N LYS A 892 30.67 -18.22 -4.28
CA LYS A 892 31.85 -17.91 -5.12
C LYS A 892 31.51 -17.82 -6.61
N ASP A 893 30.69 -18.74 -7.13
CA ASP A 893 30.43 -18.86 -8.58
C ASP A 893 29.26 -17.99 -9.07
N LYS A 894 28.61 -17.19 -8.20
CA LYS A 894 27.33 -16.52 -8.49
C LYS A 894 27.29 -15.01 -8.20
N TYR A 895 28.44 -14.39 -7.89
CA TYR A 895 28.55 -12.93 -7.71
C TYR A 895 28.56 -12.16 -9.04
N PHE A 896 27.39 -12.05 -9.69
CA PHE A 896 27.17 -11.14 -10.82
C PHE A 896 26.31 -9.91 -10.48
N TYR A 897 26.13 -9.58 -9.19
CA TYR A 897 25.47 -8.34 -8.76
C TYR A 897 26.14 -7.67 -7.53
N VAL A 898 27.39 -7.21 -7.72
CA VAL A 898 27.98 -6.11 -6.93
C VAL A 898 28.63 -5.08 -7.88
N HIS A 899 27.81 -4.52 -8.78
CA HIS A 899 28.24 -3.48 -9.74
C HIS A 899 27.47 -2.15 -9.64
N ALA A 900 26.60 -2.00 -8.63
CA ALA A 900 25.72 -0.83 -8.48
C ALA A 900 25.93 -0.08 -7.16
N PHE A 901 27.08 0.60 -7.02
CA PHE A 901 27.26 1.86 -6.27
C PHE A 901 28.61 2.47 -6.68
N ARG A 902 28.62 3.33 -7.70
CA ARG A 902 29.79 4.12 -8.09
C ARG A 902 29.72 5.50 -7.46
N ASP A 903 30.73 5.83 -6.67
CA ASP A 903 31.30 7.17 -6.52
C ASP A 903 32.81 6.99 -6.21
N GLY A 904 33.55 6.52 -7.22
CA GLY A 904 35.01 6.46 -7.24
C GLY A 904 35.69 5.22 -6.61
N ILE A 905 36.71 4.73 -7.33
CA ILE A 905 37.84 3.88 -6.87
C ILE A 905 37.60 2.35 -6.75
N LYS A 906 38.21 1.64 -7.72
CA LYS A 906 38.73 0.24 -7.72
C LYS A 906 37.76 -0.95 -7.62
N ARG A 907 37.96 -1.91 -8.54
CA ARG A 907 37.41 -3.29 -8.53
C ARG A 907 37.62 -3.99 -7.17
N PRO A 908 36.62 -4.70 -6.63
CA PRO A 908 36.85 -5.91 -5.88
C PRO A 908 37.19 -7.03 -6.88
N ASP A 909 38.48 -7.20 -7.12
CA ASP A 909 39.06 -8.51 -7.44
C ASP A 909 38.66 -9.50 -6.33
N PHE A 910 38.51 -10.80 -6.60
CA PHE A 910 38.24 -11.77 -5.53
C PHE A 910 39.40 -11.87 -4.53
N ASN A 911 40.64 -11.57 -4.97
CA ASN A 911 41.78 -11.37 -4.07
C ASN A 911 41.64 -10.08 -3.21
N LYS A 912 40.82 -9.11 -3.64
CA LYS A 912 40.59 -7.82 -2.95
C LYS A 912 39.42 -7.82 -1.96
N ILE A 913 38.68 -8.92 -1.81
CA ILE A 913 37.82 -9.09 -0.62
C ILE A 913 38.70 -9.10 0.64
N GLN A 914 39.94 -9.61 0.55
CA GLN A 914 40.96 -9.50 1.60
C GLN A 914 41.56 -8.07 1.72
N ASP A 915 41.61 -7.29 0.63
CA ASP A 915 42.09 -5.89 0.64
C ASP A 915 41.06 -4.85 1.13
N MET A 916 39.78 -5.22 1.33
CA MET A 916 38.78 -4.28 1.88
C MET A 916 39.15 -3.75 3.28
N ASN A 917 40.08 -4.39 3.98
CA ASN A 917 40.55 -3.99 5.30
C ASN A 917 41.50 -2.78 5.35
N ARG A 918 41.95 -2.16 4.25
CA ARG A 918 43.03 -1.14 4.35
C ARG A 918 42.75 0.30 3.86
N PRO A 919 42.12 0.59 2.69
CA PRO A 919 42.04 1.98 2.22
C PRO A 919 40.78 2.76 2.66
N HIS A 920 39.62 2.11 2.70
CA HIS A 920 38.34 2.83 2.63
C HIS A 920 37.90 3.45 3.95
N ILE A 921 38.12 2.75 5.08
CA ILE A 921 37.82 3.26 6.43
C ILE A 921 38.81 4.36 6.83
N GLN A 922 40.08 4.20 6.44
CA GLN A 922 41.15 5.14 6.79
C GLN A 922 40.92 6.53 6.13
N ASN A 923 40.42 6.56 4.88
CA ASN A 923 40.04 7.79 4.16
C ASN A 923 38.74 8.46 4.64
N PHE A 924 37.97 7.81 5.53
CA PHE A 924 36.70 8.35 6.03
C PHE A 924 36.86 9.04 7.38
N LEU A 925 37.63 8.46 8.31
CA LEU A 925 37.89 9.09 9.60
C LEU A 925 38.72 10.38 9.49
N THR A 926 39.69 10.41 8.57
CA THR A 926 40.52 11.59 8.28
C THR A 926 39.74 12.80 7.74
N ARG A 927 38.42 12.68 7.51
CA ARG A 927 37.54 13.81 7.12
C ARG A 927 37.01 14.60 8.31
N PHE A 928 37.08 14.02 9.50
CA PHE A 928 36.76 14.69 10.75
C PHE A 928 38.05 15.06 11.47
N ASP A 929 38.02 16.15 12.24
CA ASP A 929 39.11 16.52 13.14
C ASP A 929 39.27 15.47 14.28
N GLN A 930 40.39 15.53 14.99
CA GLN A 930 40.69 14.56 16.05
C GLN A 930 39.70 14.62 17.22
N GLU A 931 39.12 15.78 17.54
CA GLU A 931 38.18 15.93 18.64
C GLU A 931 36.84 15.25 18.32
N THR A 932 36.33 15.47 17.10
CA THR A 932 35.15 14.78 16.55
C THR A 932 35.37 13.27 16.49
N GLN A 933 36.52 12.78 16.01
CA GLN A 933 36.82 11.34 15.98
C GLN A 933 36.78 10.72 17.39
N GLN A 934 37.40 11.39 18.38
CA GLN A 934 37.40 10.96 19.78
C GLN A 934 35.98 10.99 20.39
N ALA A 935 35.18 12.01 20.06
CA ALA A 935 33.79 12.11 20.52
C ALA A 935 32.90 11.00 19.94
N MET A 936 33.03 10.67 18.65
CA MET A 936 32.31 9.56 18.02
C MET A 936 32.59 8.22 18.70
N LEU A 937 33.84 7.97 19.09
CA LEU A 937 34.24 6.75 19.79
C LEU A 937 33.70 6.69 21.22
N ARG A 938 33.81 7.77 22.00
CA ARG A 938 33.23 7.84 23.35
C ARG A 938 31.72 7.59 23.34
N ILE A 939 31.01 8.09 22.32
CA ILE A 939 29.57 7.81 22.17
C ILE A 939 29.35 6.32 21.85
N CYS A 940 30.06 5.74 20.88
CA CYS A 940 29.81 4.36 20.44
C CYS A 940 30.36 3.28 21.40
N GLU A 941 31.35 3.60 22.23
CA GLU A 941 32.09 2.68 23.12
C GLU A 941 31.21 1.71 23.95
N PRO A 942 30.14 2.17 24.64
CA PRO A 942 29.29 1.30 25.45
C PRO A 942 28.67 0.14 24.66
N ALA A 943 28.22 0.39 23.41
CA ALA A 943 27.63 -0.64 22.56
C ALA A 943 28.67 -1.34 21.66
N MET A 944 29.77 -0.68 21.28
CA MET A 944 30.85 -1.29 20.49
C MET A 944 31.55 -2.43 21.25
N THR A 945 31.78 -2.24 22.55
CA THR A 945 32.42 -3.24 23.41
C THR A 945 31.61 -4.54 23.48
N MET A 946 30.27 -4.44 23.48
CA MET A 946 29.35 -5.59 23.54
C MET A 946 29.45 -6.53 22.34
N PHE A 947 29.83 -6.01 21.17
CA PHE A 947 30.01 -6.79 19.94
C PHE A 947 31.50 -7.09 19.63
N GLY A 948 32.39 -6.87 20.60
CA GLY A 948 33.81 -7.18 20.51
C GLY A 948 34.60 -6.26 19.58
N TYR A 949 34.21 -5.00 19.44
CA TYR A 949 34.99 -3.97 18.75
C TYR A 949 35.94 -3.24 19.73
N THR A 950 37.11 -2.82 19.26
CA THR A 950 38.05 -2.00 20.05
C THR A 950 37.67 -0.52 20.07
N THR A 951 37.93 0.18 21.17
CA THR A 951 37.60 1.60 21.39
C THR A 951 38.83 2.53 21.38
N ASP A 952 40.04 1.96 21.42
CA ASP A 952 41.33 2.67 21.39
C ASP A 952 41.71 3.03 19.93
N ILE A 953 41.95 4.32 19.63
CA ILE A 953 42.29 4.81 18.27
C ILE A 953 43.57 4.22 17.69
N ALA A 954 44.62 4.08 18.52
CA ALA A 954 45.91 3.56 18.06
C ALA A 954 45.75 2.07 17.73
N LYS A 955 45.13 1.32 18.64
CA LYS A 955 44.78 -0.08 18.42
C LYS A 955 43.74 -0.26 17.33
N TYR A 956 42.87 0.71 17.04
CA TYR A 956 41.90 0.65 15.95
C TYR A 956 42.60 0.78 14.58
N HIS A 957 43.53 1.74 14.44
CA HIS A 957 44.39 1.83 13.26
C HIS A 957 45.31 0.61 13.09
N GLU A 958 45.71 -0.04 14.19
CA GLU A 958 46.49 -1.28 14.18
C GLU A 958 45.63 -2.53 13.91
N TYR A 959 44.41 -2.59 14.43
CA TYR A 959 43.42 -3.65 14.27
C TYR A 959 43.02 -3.78 12.79
N ILE A 960 42.73 -2.65 12.14
CA ILE A 960 42.54 -2.51 10.69
C ILE A 960 43.76 -3.01 9.90
N LYS A 961 44.98 -2.78 10.40
CA LYS A 961 46.22 -3.20 9.71
C LYS A 961 46.55 -4.68 9.88
N ASN A 962 46.33 -5.29 11.05
CA ASN A 962 47.04 -6.50 11.47
C ASN A 962 46.19 -7.78 11.68
N HIS A 963 44.85 -7.71 11.71
CA HIS A 963 44.05 -8.85 12.18
C HIS A 963 43.46 -9.76 11.08
N ASN A 964 43.95 -11.01 11.06
CA ASN A 964 43.16 -12.17 10.60
C ASN A 964 42.20 -12.58 11.72
N TYR A 965 40.89 -12.50 11.49
CA TYR A 965 39.88 -12.63 12.54
C TYR A 965 39.61 -14.08 12.98
N ARG A 966 39.90 -14.39 14.25
CA ARG A 966 39.37 -15.56 14.96
C ARG A 966 37.91 -15.33 15.39
N LEU A 967 37.12 -16.40 15.37
CA LEU A 967 35.70 -16.40 15.74
C LEU A 967 35.47 -15.92 17.18
N LEU A 968 34.48 -15.04 17.35
CA LEU A 968 33.59 -15.05 18.51
C LEU A 968 32.16 -15.26 17.98
N VAL A 969 31.60 -16.44 18.26
CA VAL A 969 30.19 -16.75 18.03
C VAL A 969 29.65 -17.34 19.30
N THR A 970 28.78 -16.60 19.97
CA THR A 970 27.94 -17.10 21.06
C THR A 970 26.76 -17.84 20.45
N ASP A 971 26.92 -19.16 20.30
CA ASP A 971 25.80 -20.06 20.00
C ASP A 971 24.97 -20.21 21.29
N THR A 972 23.91 -19.42 21.44
CA THR A 972 23.01 -19.49 22.61
C THR A 972 21.79 -20.39 22.36
N GLY A 973 21.93 -21.37 21.48
CA GLY A 973 21.00 -22.48 21.35
C GLY A 973 21.06 -23.41 22.56
N LYS A 974 20.28 -23.09 23.61
CA LYS A 974 20.02 -23.89 24.82
C LYS A 974 21.25 -24.25 25.70
N GLN A 975 21.53 -23.39 26.69
CA GLN A 975 22.03 -23.87 27.99
C GLN A 975 21.35 -23.09 29.14
N GLU A 976 20.56 -23.81 29.94
CA GLU A 976 20.05 -23.34 31.23
C GLU A 976 21.18 -23.34 32.30
N THR A 977 20.91 -22.73 33.46
CA THR A 977 21.68 -22.86 34.73
C THR A 977 23.05 -22.17 34.92
N GLN A 978 23.52 -21.27 34.05
CA GLN A 978 24.72 -20.44 34.38
C GLN A 978 24.63 -18.92 34.18
N ARG A 979 23.50 -18.36 33.71
CA ARG A 979 23.39 -16.93 33.38
C ARG A 979 23.18 -15.96 34.57
N GLU A 980 22.79 -16.43 35.75
CA GLU A 980 22.48 -15.53 36.88
C GLU A 980 23.70 -14.86 37.54
N LYS A 981 24.92 -15.40 37.37
CA LYS A 981 26.13 -14.82 37.99
C LYS A 981 26.79 -13.71 37.19
N GLN A 982 26.75 -13.74 35.85
CA GLN A 982 27.39 -12.70 35.02
C GLN A 982 26.54 -11.43 34.90
N THR A 983 25.21 -11.55 34.82
CA THR A 983 24.32 -10.39 34.65
C THR A 983 24.35 -9.41 35.84
N LYS A 984 24.71 -9.89 37.04
CA LYS A 984 24.86 -9.05 38.24
C LYS A 984 26.14 -8.20 38.25
N THR A 985 27.18 -8.57 37.49
CA THR A 985 28.44 -7.80 37.47
C THR A 985 28.39 -6.63 36.50
N SER A 986 27.63 -6.74 35.40
CA SER A 986 27.51 -5.68 34.39
C SER A 986 26.53 -4.56 34.75
N LEU A 987 25.53 -4.83 35.60
CA LEU A 987 24.58 -3.81 36.06
C LEU A 987 25.17 -2.83 37.10
N ALA A 988 26.26 -3.22 37.77
CA ALA A 988 26.95 -2.39 38.77
C ALA A 988 27.94 -1.36 38.17
N CYS A 989 28.07 -1.28 36.85
CA CYS A 989 28.80 -0.21 36.14
C CYS A 989 27.87 0.78 35.41
N ILE A 990 26.55 0.64 35.58
CA ILE A 990 25.53 1.50 34.94
C ILE A 990 24.77 2.34 36.01
N GLN A 991 24.92 2.00 37.29
CA GLN A 991 24.72 2.91 38.43
C GLN A 991 26.04 3.59 38.77
#